data_AF-A0A2G8KKA4-F1
#
_entry.id   AF-A0A2G8KKA4-F1
#
_cell.length_a   1.000
_cell.length_b   1.000
_cell.length_c   1.000
_cell.angle_alpha   90.00
_cell.angle_beta   90.00
_cell.angle_gamma   90.00
#
_symmetry.space_group_name_H-M   'P 1'
#
loop_
_entity.id
_entity.type
_entity.pdbx_description
1 polymer ?
#
loop_
_entity_poly.entity_id
_entity_poly.type
_entity_poly.pdbx_seq_one_letter_code
_entity_poly.pdbx_strand_id
1 'polypeptide(L)'
;MAELLKWFAIFFICGISHTYAENCTYDGEAPFVWIDDAPDCFADESYCQQFGLEYVCQEPSQNASCANGTRVLCSFPTPPTALQDTPSTMLKVIAYNVWELRYLYWQSGQRERTCRIVPEILRLHPDVDVIVFNEAFMGGCFASALDDPSLTLRDILEFYGFTEYTMTVGNVPTKAKPENGGVFIASKWPITRSRRHVYEYSERTTADSLSQKGAVYARVEKSVGGEAKTYHIFGTHLQAFERRNSSLVRVLQAQEMYNFKESQNIPSGEGVIYAGDLNADQINRPEHAEEVIGELNAIVPPIVGEYQSSYNRGINDIFLDIPSDGSWLDYALYSTEHLIPARSSLQVVRPRSQRPFRVCLNAIPPGHSYPESPRCLRSKEITDLADHFAVMGTFDFGDGMWTTTQAPACYVPSGVPSVWLDDAPDCIADADHCARFGLDFVCSETFVDPDPPFNNSCVNGTKALCSFPPIPKPLQLTPATHFKVLAYNIWELRYLYYETGQRERTCRIIPEVFRLHPDLDAIIFNEVWMGGCIAGWNFTINGDLMMYREILTNYGFKYFTATLGNPPSLRTFENGGVFIASKWPILEEKQTIYNSTVVLSADTLSQKGAMYAKIQKTVDNIRRVYHVFGTHLQATGRLNADNVRRDQARQMHELMLSLNLPSTEPVIYGGDLNARLGSRLADDIFEILDASQPQKVGELDYTSDKTINDLFAGDGRTSQSWIDYTLYSNAYLLPTNATTQVVRPRAQEPFEACIDDVKVSPGPVYPERRYCRKPKNVTDLADHFAVLGTFDYINDNCPAEKPVLSVWVDDAVGCIADSSYCDLFGLDYICTADIVDPSPVNLCKIGRKALCSFPPRTTPLFDTPANELKVASYNIWDLRYLYYECGQRQRTCRMLPEVFKQQPDLDVIIFNEAMMGGCFGGFNVSDTRSIMSFREILREQYGFRYSTRTIGTPYTLRKPEKWFFISSKWPIIEADEKAYENSIRSSADSFSNKE
;
A
#
# COMPACT_ATOMS: atom_id res chain seq x y z
N MET A 1 1.73 -15.15 70.24
CA MET A 1 1.10 -16.26 69.48
C MET A 1 0.03 -15.73 68.50
N ALA A 2 0.38 -14.74 67.67
CA ALA A 2 -0.45 -14.27 66.55
C ALA A 2 0.40 -13.62 65.43
N GLU A 3 1.73 -13.75 65.48
CA GLU A 3 2.67 -13.30 64.43
C GLU A 3 3.48 -14.45 63.81
N LEU A 4 3.23 -15.70 64.21
CA LEU A 4 3.84 -16.90 63.63
C LEU A 4 2.96 -17.58 62.56
N LEU A 5 1.80 -17.00 62.23
CA LEU A 5 0.83 -17.54 61.27
C LEU A 5 0.76 -16.75 59.94
N LYS A 6 1.60 -15.73 59.73
CA LYS A 6 1.68 -14.98 58.47
C LYS A 6 2.86 -15.36 57.55
N TRP A 7 3.76 -16.23 58.01
CA TRP A 7 4.92 -16.69 57.24
C TRP A 7 4.85 -18.15 56.74
N PHE A 8 3.76 -18.85 56.99
CA PHE A 8 3.57 -20.25 56.54
C PHE A 8 2.67 -20.42 55.29
N ALA A 9 2.16 -19.34 54.71
CA ALA A 9 1.23 -19.37 53.57
C ALA A 9 1.83 -18.91 52.22
N ILE A 10 3.16 -18.76 52.11
CA ILE A 10 3.84 -18.37 50.86
C ILE A 10 4.76 -19.48 50.31
N PHE A 11 4.93 -20.60 51.02
CA PHE A 11 5.83 -21.69 50.57
C PHE A 11 5.17 -23.02 50.21
N PHE A 12 3.84 -23.09 50.17
CA PHE A 12 3.10 -24.30 49.73
C PHE A 12 1.80 -23.97 48.99
N ILE A 13 1.89 -23.10 47.97
CA ILE A 13 1.03 -23.17 46.77
C ILE A 13 1.96 -23.03 45.56
N CYS A 14 2.88 -23.98 45.44
CA CYS A 14 3.51 -24.33 44.16
C CYS A 14 3.50 -25.85 44.10
N GLY A 15 2.29 -26.38 44.15
CA GLY A 15 1.98 -27.80 44.18
C GLY A 15 0.69 -28.00 43.44
N ILE A 16 0.84 -28.40 42.18
CA ILE A 16 -0.21 -28.90 41.30
C ILE A 16 -1.16 -27.81 40.78
N SER A 17 -0.65 -26.91 39.94
CA SER A 17 -1.40 -26.63 38.71
C SER A 17 -1.10 -27.79 37.75
N HIS A 18 -1.99 -28.79 37.74
CA HIS A 18 -2.19 -29.62 36.57
C HIS A 18 -2.47 -28.68 35.39
N THR A 19 -1.44 -28.31 34.65
CA THR A 19 -1.65 -27.90 33.26
C THR A 19 -2.09 -29.17 32.57
N TYR A 20 -3.39 -29.20 32.28
CA TYR A 20 -4.01 -30.18 31.41
C TYR A 20 -3.03 -30.51 30.28
N ALA A 21 -2.63 -31.78 30.16
CA ALA A 21 -2.20 -32.30 28.88
C ALA A 21 -3.43 -32.19 27.98
N GLU A 22 -3.61 -31.05 27.34
CA GLU A 22 -4.43 -30.98 26.14
C GLU A 22 -3.78 -31.98 25.19
N ASN A 23 -4.55 -32.95 24.71
CA ASN A 23 -4.08 -33.80 23.63
C ASN A 23 -3.70 -32.86 22.47
N CYS A 24 -2.41 -32.66 22.24
CA CYS A 24 -1.90 -31.77 21.20
C CYS A 24 -2.11 -32.47 19.86
N THR A 25 -3.29 -32.25 19.28
CA THR A 25 -3.70 -32.78 17.97
C THR A 25 -3.79 -31.63 16.98
N TYR A 26 -3.13 -31.79 15.82
CA TYR A 26 -3.18 -30.85 14.73
C TYR A 26 -3.87 -31.50 13.52
N ASP A 27 -5.02 -30.94 13.14
CA ASP A 27 -5.84 -31.39 12.01
C ASP A 27 -5.69 -30.48 10.77
N GLY A 28 -4.68 -29.59 10.76
CA GLY A 28 -4.44 -28.65 9.66
C GLY A 28 -3.71 -29.28 8.47
N GLU A 29 -3.85 -28.67 7.30
CA GLU A 29 -3.24 -29.14 6.05
C GLU A 29 -1.76 -28.73 5.89
N ALA A 30 -1.29 -27.72 6.64
CA ALA A 30 0.09 -27.26 6.54
C ALA A 30 1.07 -28.28 7.17
N PRO A 31 2.26 -28.48 6.58
CA PRO A 31 3.25 -29.40 7.13
C PRO A 31 3.71 -28.90 8.51
N PHE A 32 4.01 -29.82 9.40
CA PHE A 32 4.30 -29.53 10.80
C PHE A 32 5.51 -30.33 11.30
N VAL A 33 6.07 -29.89 12.42
CA VAL A 33 7.19 -30.56 13.08
C VAL A 33 7.08 -30.43 14.60
N TRP A 34 7.48 -31.49 15.29
CA TRP A 34 7.71 -31.46 16.72
C TRP A 34 9.15 -31.04 17.03
N ILE A 35 9.31 -30.05 17.89
CA ILE A 35 10.62 -29.57 18.36
C ILE A 35 10.78 -29.96 19.82
N ASP A 36 11.77 -30.81 20.11
CA ASP A 36 12.05 -31.34 21.45
C ASP A 36 13.52 -31.23 21.88
N ASP A 37 14.38 -30.60 21.06
CA ASP A 37 15.84 -30.52 21.25
C ASP A 37 16.34 -29.14 21.74
N ALA A 38 15.48 -28.36 22.42
CA ALA A 38 15.78 -27.04 22.97
C ALA A 38 16.97 -27.02 23.96
N PRO A 39 17.80 -25.95 24.00
CA PRO A 39 18.78 -25.74 25.05
C PRO A 39 18.05 -25.65 26.39
N ASP A 40 18.29 -26.63 27.27
CA ASP A 40 17.64 -26.87 28.58
C ASP A 40 16.44 -27.84 28.59
N CYS A 41 16.11 -28.49 27.47
CA CYS A 41 14.97 -29.42 27.36
C CYS A 41 13.58 -28.78 27.59
N PHE A 42 13.47 -27.46 27.56
CA PHE A 42 12.19 -26.76 27.71
C PHE A 42 11.90 -25.96 26.44
N ALA A 43 11.26 -26.60 25.46
CA ALA A 43 10.77 -25.88 24.28
C ALA A 43 9.48 -25.12 24.62
N ASP A 44 9.33 -23.92 24.06
CA ASP A 44 8.17 -23.03 24.15
C ASP A 44 7.83 -22.40 22.77
N GLU A 45 6.82 -21.53 22.71
CA GLU A 45 6.36 -20.87 21.49
C GLU A 45 7.48 -20.14 20.71
N SER A 46 8.46 -19.56 21.42
CA SER A 46 9.54 -18.78 20.78
C SER A 46 10.41 -19.64 19.84
N TYR A 47 10.45 -20.94 20.07
CA TYR A 47 11.18 -21.89 19.23
C TYR A 47 10.54 -22.06 17.86
N CYS A 48 9.21 -22.04 17.73
CA CYS A 48 8.59 -22.04 16.40
C CYS A 48 8.98 -20.79 15.61
N GLN A 49 8.96 -19.62 16.28
CA GLN A 49 9.30 -18.34 15.67
C GLN A 49 10.76 -18.27 15.20
N GLN A 50 11.68 -18.93 15.93
CA GLN A 50 13.09 -19.05 15.58
C GLN A 50 13.30 -19.69 14.18
N PHE A 51 12.42 -20.61 13.77
CA PHE A 51 12.46 -21.25 12.45
C PHE A 51 11.50 -20.62 11.43
N GLY A 52 10.75 -19.58 11.82
CA GLY A 52 9.76 -18.93 10.96
C GLY A 52 8.47 -19.74 10.84
N LEU A 53 8.18 -20.57 11.84
CA LEU A 53 7.00 -21.42 11.93
C LEU A 53 5.99 -20.84 12.92
N GLU A 54 4.73 -21.28 12.79
CA GLU A 54 3.64 -20.91 13.69
C GLU A 54 3.52 -21.92 14.82
N TYR A 55 3.30 -21.44 16.04
CA TYR A 55 3.08 -22.28 17.20
C TYR A 55 1.66 -22.86 17.19
N VAL A 56 1.56 -24.18 17.42
CA VAL A 56 0.28 -24.88 17.51
C VAL A 56 -0.05 -25.20 18.96
N CYS A 57 0.78 -26.02 19.62
CA CYS A 57 0.60 -26.42 21.01
C CYS A 57 1.90 -27.00 21.60
N GLN A 58 1.91 -27.33 22.90
CA GLN A 58 3.04 -27.91 23.61
C GLN A 58 2.61 -29.05 24.53
N GLU A 59 3.49 -30.02 24.76
CA GLU A 59 3.24 -31.14 25.69
C GLU A 59 4.54 -31.66 26.34
N PRO A 60 4.45 -32.45 27.43
CA PRO A 60 5.63 -33.10 28.01
C PRO A 60 6.29 -34.06 27.00
N SER A 61 7.61 -33.94 26.82
CA SER A 61 8.36 -34.83 25.93
C SER A 61 8.46 -36.23 26.55
N GLN A 62 7.81 -37.21 25.92
CA GLN A 62 7.91 -38.63 26.27
C GLN A 62 8.94 -39.38 25.40
N ASN A 63 9.56 -38.71 24.42
CA ASN A 63 10.48 -39.28 23.43
C ASN A 63 11.97 -39.05 23.79
N ALA A 64 12.85 -39.84 23.16
CA ALA A 64 14.19 -40.19 23.64
C ALA A 64 15.25 -39.06 23.73
N SER A 65 14.98 -37.83 23.29
CA SER A 65 15.91 -36.69 23.37
C SER A 65 15.92 -36.03 24.75
N CYS A 66 14.76 -35.93 25.42
CA CYS A 66 14.71 -35.47 26.82
C CYS A 66 13.47 -35.93 27.61
N ALA A 67 13.64 -36.92 28.48
CA ALA A 67 12.57 -37.61 29.20
C ALA A 67 11.78 -36.79 30.25
N ASN A 68 12.25 -35.60 30.63
CA ASN A 68 11.62 -34.71 31.62
C ASN A 68 11.38 -33.28 31.07
N GLY A 69 11.35 -33.11 29.75
CA GLY A 69 11.26 -31.81 29.08
C GLY A 69 9.87 -31.45 28.52
N THR A 70 9.77 -30.30 27.85
CA THR A 70 8.60 -29.92 27.02
C THR A 70 8.98 -29.94 25.54
N ARG A 71 8.05 -30.37 24.69
CA ARG A 71 8.14 -30.28 23.23
C ARG A 71 7.03 -29.39 22.68
N VAL A 72 7.29 -28.71 21.57
CA VAL A 72 6.31 -27.84 20.89
C VAL A 72 6.02 -28.34 19.49
N LEU A 73 4.75 -28.25 19.10
CA LEU A 73 4.29 -28.52 17.75
C LEU A 73 4.26 -27.21 16.98
N CYS A 74 4.98 -27.15 15.86
CA CYS A 74 5.04 -25.99 14.99
C CYS A 74 4.50 -26.35 13.60
N SER A 75 3.64 -25.50 13.04
CA SER A 75 3.13 -25.63 11.67
C SER A 75 3.75 -24.60 10.74
N PHE A 76 3.84 -24.92 9.46
CA PHE A 76 4.30 -23.98 8.45
C PHE A 76 3.23 -22.91 8.19
N PRO A 77 3.60 -21.62 8.08
CA PRO A 77 2.63 -20.56 7.78
C PRO A 77 2.01 -20.77 6.40
N THR A 78 0.73 -20.41 6.26
CA THR A 78 0.01 -20.55 4.98
C THR A 78 0.68 -19.69 3.90
N PRO A 79 0.82 -20.17 2.64
CA PRO A 79 1.48 -19.41 1.58
C PRO A 79 0.76 -18.06 1.33
N PRO A 80 1.44 -16.91 1.45
CA PRO A 80 0.82 -15.60 1.29
C PRO A 80 0.57 -15.23 -0.19
N THR A 81 1.24 -15.92 -1.12
CA THR A 81 1.21 -15.61 -2.56
C THR A 81 0.90 -16.86 -3.36
N ALA A 82 -0.13 -16.79 -4.21
CA ALA A 82 -0.44 -17.87 -5.15
C ALA A 82 0.61 -17.93 -6.28
N LEU A 83 0.98 -19.14 -6.70
CA LEU A 83 1.86 -19.32 -7.85
C LEU A 83 1.23 -18.73 -9.12
N GLN A 84 2.06 -18.12 -9.94
CA GLN A 84 1.67 -17.54 -11.23
C GLN A 84 2.19 -18.42 -12.36
N ASP A 85 1.38 -18.58 -13.40
CA ASP A 85 1.78 -19.28 -14.62
C ASP A 85 2.31 -18.29 -15.64
N THR A 86 3.43 -18.63 -16.27
CA THR A 86 3.89 -17.98 -17.51
C THR A 86 3.54 -18.86 -18.71
N PRO A 87 3.52 -18.33 -19.95
CA PRO A 87 3.20 -19.11 -21.15
C PRO A 87 4.00 -20.42 -21.24
N SER A 88 3.42 -21.45 -21.87
CA SER A 88 4.07 -22.76 -22.01
C SER A 88 5.44 -22.69 -22.70
N THR A 89 5.66 -21.67 -23.55
CA THR A 89 6.93 -21.40 -24.25
C THR A 89 7.97 -20.69 -23.41
N MET A 90 7.62 -20.17 -22.23
CA MET A 90 8.55 -19.50 -21.33
C MET A 90 8.92 -20.45 -20.20
N LEU A 91 10.20 -20.50 -19.81
CA LEU A 91 10.69 -21.28 -18.68
C LEU A 91 11.53 -20.38 -17.77
N LYS A 92 11.21 -20.37 -16.48
CA LYS A 92 11.98 -19.71 -15.43
C LYS A 92 12.63 -20.72 -14.50
N VAL A 93 13.97 -20.71 -14.45
CA VAL A 93 14.78 -21.67 -13.68
C VAL A 93 15.65 -20.92 -12.69
N ILE A 94 15.47 -21.19 -11.39
CA ILE A 94 16.37 -20.71 -10.34
C ILE A 94 17.45 -21.76 -10.07
N ALA A 95 18.71 -21.35 -9.97
CA ALA A 95 19.78 -22.10 -9.34
C ALA A 95 20.12 -21.47 -7.99
N TYR A 96 20.20 -22.26 -6.92
CA TYR A 96 20.49 -21.75 -5.60
C TYR A 96 21.36 -22.69 -4.77
N ASN A 97 22.60 -22.26 -4.51
CA ASN A 97 23.45 -22.86 -3.48
C ASN A 97 22.96 -22.42 -2.08
N VAL A 98 22.41 -23.37 -1.31
CA VAL A 98 21.75 -23.10 -0.02
C VAL A 98 22.66 -23.32 1.18
N TRP A 99 23.91 -23.73 0.96
CA TRP A 99 24.92 -23.88 2.01
C TRP A 99 24.49 -24.77 3.18
N GLU A 100 23.86 -25.91 2.88
CA GLU A 100 23.32 -26.84 3.89
C GLU A 100 24.32 -27.98 4.19
N LEU A 101 25.51 -27.59 4.66
CA LEU A 101 26.54 -28.55 5.09
C LEU A 101 26.10 -29.34 6.32
N ARG A 102 26.59 -30.57 6.49
CA ARG A 102 26.37 -31.34 7.72
C ARG A 102 26.95 -30.63 8.95
N TYR A 103 26.21 -30.71 10.06
CA TYR A 103 26.64 -30.21 11.39
C TYR A 103 28.00 -30.74 11.86
N LEU A 104 28.42 -31.92 11.38
CA LEU A 104 29.73 -32.49 11.68
C LEU A 104 30.87 -31.62 11.11
N TYR A 105 30.64 -30.98 9.96
CA TYR A 105 31.64 -30.20 9.25
C TYR A 105 31.55 -28.71 9.59
N TRP A 106 30.32 -28.18 9.66
CA TRP A 106 30.10 -26.76 9.85
C TRP A 106 28.74 -26.48 10.50
N GLN A 107 28.66 -25.39 11.25
CA GLN A 107 27.42 -24.86 11.81
C GLN A 107 27.17 -23.50 11.18
N SER A 108 26.02 -23.35 10.54
CA SER A 108 25.65 -22.13 9.83
C SER A 108 24.17 -21.78 9.98
N GLY A 109 23.49 -22.29 11.01
CA GLY A 109 22.03 -22.14 11.16
C GLY A 109 21.26 -22.80 10.02
N GLN A 110 21.68 -24.00 9.61
CA GLN A 110 21.14 -24.70 8.45
C GLN A 110 19.62 -24.86 8.54
N ARG A 111 19.08 -25.23 9.71
CA ARG A 111 17.63 -25.40 9.90
C ARG A 111 16.92 -24.07 9.71
N GLU A 112 17.33 -23.07 10.49
CA GLU A 112 16.74 -21.73 10.56
C GLU A 112 16.69 -21.08 9.17
N ARG A 113 17.78 -21.18 8.41
CA ARG A 113 17.86 -20.64 7.06
C ARG A 113 16.99 -21.39 6.08
N THR A 114 17.15 -22.71 5.98
CA THR A 114 16.49 -23.51 4.93
C THR A 114 14.98 -23.60 5.09
N CYS A 115 14.44 -23.50 6.32
CA CYS A 115 12.98 -23.37 6.52
C CYS A 115 12.38 -22.12 5.85
N ARG A 116 13.19 -21.08 5.59
CA ARG A 116 12.73 -19.79 5.04
C ARG A 116 12.97 -19.62 3.54
N ILE A 117 13.71 -20.53 2.91
CA ILE A 117 14.16 -20.36 1.52
C ILE A 117 13.00 -20.35 0.53
N VAL A 118 12.15 -21.38 0.56
CA VAL A 118 11.05 -21.53 -0.42
C VAL A 118 10.04 -20.38 -0.31
N PRO A 119 9.56 -19.99 0.90
CA PRO A 119 8.65 -18.85 1.04
C PRO A 119 9.22 -17.55 0.46
N GLU A 120 10.50 -17.24 0.74
CA GLU A 120 11.10 -15.99 0.28
C GLU A 120 11.40 -15.98 -1.23
N ILE A 121 11.75 -17.14 -1.81
CA ILE A 121 11.84 -17.28 -3.27
C ILE A 121 10.49 -16.98 -3.92
N LEU A 122 9.41 -17.62 -3.44
CA LEU A 122 8.09 -17.50 -4.06
C LEU A 122 7.39 -16.18 -3.77
N ARG A 123 7.80 -15.47 -2.70
CA ARG A 123 7.41 -14.08 -2.48
C ARG A 123 7.99 -13.14 -3.54
N LEU A 124 9.23 -13.36 -3.96
CA LEU A 124 9.91 -12.56 -4.99
C LEU A 124 9.48 -12.98 -6.41
N HIS A 125 9.39 -14.28 -6.65
CA HIS A 125 9.14 -14.89 -7.95
C HIS A 125 8.08 -15.98 -7.83
N PRO A 126 6.79 -15.63 -7.66
CA PRO A 126 5.70 -16.60 -7.65
C PRO A 126 5.52 -17.29 -9.01
N ASP A 127 6.18 -16.77 -10.06
CA ASP A 127 6.14 -17.21 -11.44
C ASP A 127 7.32 -18.12 -11.84
N VAL A 128 8.14 -18.56 -10.89
CA VAL A 128 9.23 -19.53 -11.13
C VAL A 128 8.66 -20.92 -11.44
N ASP A 129 9.27 -21.62 -12.41
CA ASP A 129 8.82 -22.94 -12.86
C ASP A 129 9.64 -24.08 -12.22
N VAL A 130 10.97 -23.90 -12.14
CA VAL A 130 11.91 -24.93 -11.71
C VAL A 130 12.96 -24.32 -10.79
N ILE A 131 13.31 -25.03 -9.71
CA ILE A 131 14.38 -24.64 -8.78
C ILE A 131 15.40 -25.76 -8.70
N VAL A 132 16.67 -25.43 -8.95
CA VAL A 132 17.83 -26.30 -8.81
C VAL A 132 18.55 -25.94 -7.53
N PHE A 133 18.52 -26.83 -6.55
CA PHE A 133 19.20 -26.64 -5.28
C PHE A 133 20.61 -27.21 -5.34
N ASN A 134 21.58 -26.47 -4.85
CA ASN A 134 22.95 -26.92 -4.59
C ASN A 134 23.26 -26.89 -3.10
N GLU A 135 24.17 -27.76 -2.67
CA GLU A 135 24.55 -27.96 -1.26
C GLU A 135 23.41 -28.31 -0.31
N ALA A 136 22.30 -28.86 -0.81
CA ALA A 136 21.21 -29.40 0.02
C ALA A 136 21.56 -30.83 0.50
N PHE A 137 22.58 -30.96 1.35
CA PHE A 137 23.13 -32.27 1.73
C PHE A 137 22.28 -33.02 2.75
N MET A 138 21.50 -32.31 3.57
CA MET A 138 20.75 -32.91 4.69
C MET A 138 19.27 -33.04 4.39
N GLY A 139 18.71 -32.22 3.49
CA GLY A 139 17.31 -32.27 3.06
C GLY A 139 16.49 -31.05 3.46
N GLY A 140 17.12 -30.05 4.09
CA GLY A 140 16.54 -28.80 4.57
C GLY A 140 15.79 -28.92 5.89
N CYS A 141 15.55 -27.75 6.48
CA CYS A 141 14.75 -27.47 7.66
C CYS A 141 14.99 -28.49 8.80
N PHE A 142 14.05 -29.40 9.08
CA PHE A 142 14.17 -30.44 10.12
C PHE A 142 14.43 -31.84 9.57
N ALA A 143 15.03 -31.97 8.39
CA ALA A 143 15.35 -33.27 7.81
C ALA A 143 16.20 -34.13 8.77
N SER A 144 15.65 -35.30 9.12
CA SER A 144 16.29 -36.30 9.97
C SER A 144 16.53 -37.57 9.16
N ALA A 145 17.62 -38.29 9.46
CA ALA A 145 17.87 -39.62 8.92
C ALA A 145 17.20 -40.75 9.73
N LEU A 146 16.51 -40.41 10.82
CA LEU A 146 15.85 -41.32 11.76
C LEU A 146 14.36 -40.93 11.85
N ASP A 147 13.47 -41.87 11.53
CA ASP A 147 12.02 -41.69 11.34
C ASP A 147 11.28 -41.11 12.59
N ASP A 148 10.83 -39.86 12.50
CA ASP A 148 9.73 -39.17 13.23
C ASP A 148 9.46 -37.86 12.45
N PRO A 149 8.23 -37.29 12.34
CA PRO A 149 7.85 -36.44 11.20
C PRO A 149 8.80 -35.26 11.01
N SER A 150 9.58 -35.34 9.93
CA SER A 150 10.56 -34.34 9.55
C SER A 150 9.92 -33.35 8.60
N LEU A 151 9.93 -32.06 8.93
CA LEU A 151 9.63 -30.99 7.98
C LEU A 151 10.87 -30.78 7.10
N THR A 152 10.87 -31.34 5.90
CA THR A 152 11.97 -31.22 4.93
C THR A 152 11.73 -30.07 3.95
N LEU A 153 12.77 -29.67 3.20
CA LEU A 153 12.64 -28.73 2.09
C LEU A 153 11.62 -29.21 1.04
N ARG A 154 11.48 -30.53 0.87
CA ARG A 154 10.54 -31.13 -0.09
C ARG A 154 9.09 -31.01 0.37
N ASP A 155 8.83 -31.19 1.66
CA ASP A 155 7.48 -30.99 2.23
C ASP A 155 7.06 -29.52 2.10
N ILE A 156 7.99 -28.59 2.32
CA ILE A 156 7.76 -27.16 2.10
C ILE A 156 7.50 -26.87 0.63
N LEU A 157 8.30 -27.43 -0.30
CA LEU A 157 8.09 -27.28 -1.74
C LEU A 157 6.70 -27.77 -2.16
N GLU A 158 6.31 -28.98 -1.73
CA GLU A 158 5.01 -29.58 -2.05
C GLU A 158 3.86 -28.72 -1.55
N PHE A 159 3.94 -28.24 -0.30
CA PHE A 159 2.96 -27.33 0.28
C PHE A 159 2.81 -26.01 -0.50
N TYR A 160 3.91 -25.54 -1.11
CA TYR A 160 3.92 -24.34 -1.96
C TYR A 160 3.63 -24.62 -3.44
N GLY A 161 3.23 -25.84 -3.81
CA GLY A 161 2.81 -26.19 -5.17
C GLY A 161 3.92 -26.72 -6.08
N PHE A 162 5.11 -27.04 -5.55
CA PHE A 162 6.19 -27.75 -6.24
C PHE A 162 6.11 -29.23 -5.90
N THR A 163 5.15 -29.93 -6.51
CA THR A 163 4.83 -31.33 -6.19
C THR A 163 5.80 -32.33 -6.80
N GLU A 164 6.75 -31.89 -7.62
CA GLU A 164 7.63 -32.77 -8.39
C GLU A 164 9.10 -32.47 -8.10
N TYR A 165 9.88 -33.50 -7.79
CA TYR A 165 11.29 -33.34 -7.51
C TYR A 165 12.12 -34.58 -7.86
N THR A 166 13.40 -34.36 -8.18
CA THR A 166 14.35 -35.45 -8.43
C THR A 166 15.00 -35.95 -7.15
N MET A 167 15.57 -37.15 -7.16
CA MET A 167 16.45 -37.58 -6.06
C MET A 167 17.76 -36.78 -6.07
N THR A 168 18.34 -36.56 -4.89
CA THR A 168 19.68 -35.97 -4.78
C THR A 168 20.72 -36.81 -5.52
N VAL A 169 21.68 -36.16 -6.19
CA VAL A 169 22.80 -36.86 -6.84
C VAL A 169 23.65 -37.60 -5.79
N GLY A 170 24.02 -38.84 -6.08
CA GLY A 170 24.79 -39.65 -5.12
C GLY A 170 24.06 -39.95 -3.81
N ASN A 171 22.72 -40.02 -3.81
CA ASN A 171 21.91 -40.21 -2.59
C ASN A 171 22.26 -41.46 -1.74
N VAL A 172 23.01 -42.42 -2.30
CA VAL A 172 23.49 -43.60 -1.56
C VAL A 172 24.96 -43.39 -1.26
N PRO A 173 25.36 -43.06 -0.01
CA PRO A 173 26.75 -42.92 0.39
C PRO A 173 27.58 -44.17 0.07
N THR A 174 28.85 -43.98 -0.26
CA THR A 174 29.82 -45.06 -0.40
C THR A 174 30.90 -44.95 0.66
N LYS A 175 31.65 -46.03 0.91
CA LYS A 175 32.79 -45.97 1.85
C LYS A 175 33.86 -44.96 1.44
N ALA A 176 34.01 -44.70 0.14
CA ALA A 176 34.99 -43.76 -0.40
C ALA A 176 34.46 -42.32 -0.45
N LYS A 177 33.17 -42.16 -0.78
CA LYS A 177 32.47 -40.87 -0.85
C LYS A 177 31.27 -40.91 0.11
N PRO A 178 31.47 -40.63 1.42
CA PRO A 178 30.44 -40.74 2.44
C PRO A 178 29.36 -39.65 2.36
N GLU A 179 29.58 -38.57 1.61
CA GLU A 179 28.58 -37.51 1.42
C GLU A 179 27.86 -37.64 0.07
N ASN A 180 26.58 -37.28 0.02
CA ASN A 180 25.87 -37.13 -1.27
C ASN A 180 26.39 -35.89 -2.02
N GLY A 181 25.90 -35.60 -3.23
CA GLY A 181 26.37 -34.42 -3.97
C GLY A 181 25.60 -33.13 -3.71
N GLY A 182 24.54 -33.16 -2.90
CA GLY A 182 23.78 -31.97 -2.50
C GLY A 182 23.00 -31.29 -3.62
N VAL A 183 22.81 -31.94 -4.77
CA VAL A 183 22.08 -31.38 -5.93
C VAL A 183 20.78 -32.12 -6.19
N PHE A 184 19.66 -31.39 -6.27
CA PHE A 184 18.38 -31.90 -6.77
C PHE A 184 17.60 -30.78 -7.48
N ILE A 185 16.57 -31.18 -8.23
CA ILE A 185 15.70 -30.28 -9.00
C ILE A 185 14.28 -30.42 -8.47
N ALA A 186 13.61 -29.30 -8.21
CA ALA A 186 12.19 -29.20 -7.89
C ALA A 186 11.46 -28.47 -9.02
N SER A 187 10.23 -28.87 -9.31
CA SER A 187 9.44 -28.36 -10.42
C SER A 187 7.99 -28.19 -10.02
N LYS A 188 7.38 -27.09 -10.47
CA LYS A 188 5.93 -26.88 -10.46
C LYS A 188 5.21 -27.83 -11.42
N TRP A 189 5.92 -28.23 -12.48
CA TRP A 189 5.40 -29.02 -13.59
C TRP A 189 5.84 -30.48 -13.53
N PRO A 190 5.08 -31.43 -14.10
CA PRO A 190 5.41 -32.86 -14.13
C PRO A 190 6.84 -33.16 -14.58
N ILE A 191 7.59 -33.92 -13.76
CA ILE A 191 8.89 -34.49 -14.14
C ILE A 191 8.65 -35.90 -14.72
N THR A 192 8.58 -35.99 -16.05
CA THR A 192 8.26 -37.26 -16.73
C THR A 192 9.44 -38.23 -16.83
N ARG A 193 10.67 -37.73 -16.66
CA ARG A 193 11.88 -38.56 -16.59
C ARG A 193 12.95 -37.87 -15.76
N SER A 194 13.65 -38.63 -14.93
CA SER A 194 14.86 -38.16 -14.24
C SER A 194 16.03 -39.16 -14.33
N ARG A 195 17.26 -38.64 -14.35
CA ARG A 195 18.52 -39.38 -14.32
C ARG A 195 19.55 -38.63 -13.49
N ARG A 196 20.63 -39.31 -13.10
CA ARG A 196 21.70 -38.76 -12.26
C ARG A 196 23.04 -39.27 -12.74
N HIS A 197 24.08 -38.46 -12.60
CA HIS A 197 25.45 -38.81 -12.95
C HIS A 197 26.39 -38.27 -11.88
N VAL A 198 27.19 -39.14 -11.26
CA VAL A 198 28.23 -38.75 -10.28
C VAL A 198 29.54 -38.61 -11.04
N TYR A 199 30.22 -37.48 -10.87
CA TYR A 199 31.47 -37.20 -11.57
C TYR A 199 32.60 -38.12 -11.11
N GLU A 200 33.39 -38.56 -12.07
CA GLU A 200 34.62 -39.33 -11.87
C GLU A 200 35.75 -38.44 -11.38
N TYR A 201 35.85 -37.21 -11.91
CA TYR A 201 36.91 -36.27 -11.55
C TYR A 201 36.60 -35.48 -10.28
N SER A 202 37.62 -35.33 -9.42
CA SER A 202 37.59 -34.48 -8.23
C SER A 202 39.01 -34.09 -7.84
N GLU A 203 39.19 -32.92 -7.23
CA GLU A 203 40.45 -32.51 -6.64
C GLU A 203 40.64 -33.25 -5.31
N ARG A 204 41.51 -34.27 -5.32
CA ARG A 204 41.75 -35.21 -4.21
C ARG A 204 42.20 -34.54 -2.90
N THR A 205 42.67 -33.29 -2.96
CA THR A 205 43.12 -32.53 -1.79
C THR A 205 42.02 -31.66 -1.15
N THR A 206 40.78 -31.74 -1.65
CA THR A 206 39.62 -30.98 -1.14
C THR A 206 38.57 -31.90 -0.52
N ALA A 207 37.68 -31.32 0.29
CA ALA A 207 36.55 -32.04 0.88
C ALA A 207 35.59 -32.62 -0.17
N ASP A 208 35.52 -32.00 -1.35
CA ASP A 208 34.71 -32.45 -2.49
C ASP A 208 35.04 -33.88 -2.93
N SER A 209 36.29 -34.34 -2.73
CA SER A 209 36.69 -35.71 -3.03
C SER A 209 35.99 -36.77 -2.17
N LEU A 210 35.37 -36.37 -1.06
CA LEU A 210 34.55 -37.21 -0.17
C LEU A 210 33.04 -37.09 -0.47
N SER A 211 32.66 -36.25 -1.43
CA SER A 211 31.27 -36.05 -1.86
C SER A 211 31.02 -36.68 -3.24
N GLN A 212 29.82 -37.22 -3.42
CA GLN A 212 29.33 -37.68 -4.71
C GLN A 212 28.79 -36.52 -5.57
N LYS A 213 29.60 -35.46 -5.75
CA LYS A 213 29.33 -34.37 -6.69
C LYS A 213 29.00 -34.91 -8.09
N GLY A 214 28.12 -34.23 -8.78
CA GLY A 214 27.55 -34.72 -10.03
C GLY A 214 26.42 -33.83 -10.55
N ALA A 215 25.78 -34.31 -11.61
CA ALA A 215 24.64 -33.68 -12.24
C ALA A 215 23.35 -34.50 -12.08
N VAL A 216 22.22 -33.81 -12.04
CA VAL A 216 20.87 -34.39 -12.09
C VAL A 216 20.16 -33.89 -13.33
N TYR A 217 19.42 -34.76 -14.00
CA TYR A 217 18.62 -34.44 -15.18
C TYR A 217 17.13 -34.61 -14.87
N ALA A 218 16.31 -33.66 -15.32
CA ALA A 218 14.86 -33.72 -15.31
C ALA A 218 14.29 -33.34 -16.70
N ARG A 219 13.37 -34.18 -17.22
CA ARG A 219 12.49 -33.85 -18.34
C ARG A 219 11.18 -33.32 -17.78
N VAL A 220 10.93 -32.04 -17.97
CA VAL A 220 9.80 -31.30 -17.40
C VAL A 220 8.78 -31.01 -18.51
N GLU A 221 7.51 -31.36 -18.28
CA GLU A 221 6.41 -31.06 -19.21
C GLU A 221 5.56 -29.90 -18.68
N LYS A 222 5.80 -28.70 -19.21
CA LYS A 222 5.06 -27.49 -18.83
C LYS A 222 3.81 -27.35 -19.68
N SER A 223 2.64 -27.24 -19.03
CA SER A 223 1.35 -27.17 -19.72
C SER A 223 0.51 -25.99 -19.23
N VAL A 224 0.27 -25.01 -20.11
CA VAL A 224 -0.49 -23.80 -19.78
C VAL A 224 -1.47 -23.50 -20.90
N GLY A 225 -2.73 -23.21 -20.58
CA GLY A 225 -3.74 -22.85 -21.60
C GLY A 225 -4.04 -23.94 -22.64
N GLY A 226 -3.75 -25.21 -22.32
CA GLY A 226 -3.92 -26.34 -23.24
C GLY A 226 -2.72 -26.60 -24.17
N GLU A 227 -1.67 -25.78 -24.10
CA GLU A 227 -0.42 -25.99 -24.82
C GLU A 227 0.64 -26.61 -23.89
N ALA A 228 1.32 -27.64 -24.37
CA ALA A 228 2.38 -28.33 -23.63
C ALA A 228 3.72 -28.18 -24.34
N LYS A 229 4.78 -27.92 -23.56
CA LYS A 229 6.17 -27.86 -24.02
C LYS A 229 7.06 -28.70 -23.10
N THR A 230 8.01 -29.42 -23.70
CA THR A 230 9.02 -30.20 -22.99
C THR A 230 10.28 -29.36 -22.80
N TYR A 231 10.82 -29.40 -21.58
CA TYR A 231 12.10 -28.81 -21.23
C TYR A 231 13.01 -29.83 -20.54
N HIS A 232 14.31 -29.63 -20.69
CA HIS A 232 15.35 -30.51 -20.16
C HIS A 232 16.26 -29.72 -19.25
N ILE A 233 16.20 -29.99 -17.95
CA ILE A 233 16.96 -29.26 -16.95
C ILE A 233 18.05 -30.17 -16.41
N PHE A 234 19.29 -29.69 -16.47
CA PHE A 234 20.45 -30.32 -15.85
C PHE A 234 20.95 -29.46 -14.70
N GLY A 235 20.74 -29.94 -13.48
CA GLY A 235 21.24 -29.32 -12.25
C GLY A 235 22.62 -29.84 -11.90
N THR A 236 23.58 -28.99 -11.53
CA THR A 236 24.92 -29.44 -11.11
C THR A 236 25.54 -28.56 -10.02
N HIS A 237 26.58 -29.05 -9.37
CA HIS A 237 27.50 -28.27 -8.55
C HIS A 237 28.93 -28.78 -8.79
N LEU A 238 29.75 -28.00 -9.49
CA LEU A 238 31.10 -28.39 -9.88
C LEU A 238 32.09 -28.31 -8.70
N GLN A 239 33.35 -28.70 -8.95
CA GLN A 239 34.45 -28.66 -8.00
C GLN A 239 34.69 -27.24 -7.45
N ALA A 240 34.59 -27.12 -6.13
CA ALA A 240 34.86 -25.90 -5.38
C ALA A 240 36.35 -25.80 -4.98
N PHE A 241 36.70 -24.70 -4.30
CA PHE A 241 38.04 -24.35 -3.82
C PHE A 241 39.13 -24.24 -4.91
N GLU A 242 40.04 -23.29 -4.72
CA GLU A 242 41.17 -23.12 -5.61
C GLU A 242 42.40 -23.92 -5.13
N ARG A 243 42.71 -24.99 -5.87
CA ARG A 243 43.93 -25.81 -5.74
C ARG A 243 44.57 -25.98 -7.12
N ARG A 244 45.74 -26.63 -7.14
CA ARG A 244 46.55 -26.79 -8.36
C ARG A 244 45.76 -27.35 -9.56
N ASN A 245 44.84 -28.31 -9.35
CA ASN A 245 44.09 -28.92 -10.45
C ASN A 245 42.61 -28.55 -10.46
N SER A 246 42.13 -27.66 -9.58
CA SER A 246 40.69 -27.36 -9.48
C SER A 246 40.10 -26.85 -10.80
N SER A 247 40.80 -25.93 -11.48
CA SER A 247 40.40 -25.44 -12.81
C SER A 247 40.22 -26.57 -13.82
N LEU A 248 41.24 -27.43 -13.99
CA LEU A 248 41.16 -28.57 -14.91
C LEU A 248 40.04 -29.54 -14.52
N VAL A 249 39.84 -29.79 -13.23
CA VAL A 249 38.75 -30.65 -12.75
C VAL A 249 37.38 -30.08 -13.13
N ARG A 250 37.16 -28.76 -13.03
CA ARG A 250 35.88 -28.14 -13.45
C ARG A 250 35.62 -28.32 -14.94
N VAL A 251 36.64 -28.14 -15.79
CA VAL A 251 36.55 -28.37 -17.25
C VAL A 251 36.19 -29.85 -17.54
N LEU A 252 36.87 -30.80 -16.87
CA LEU A 252 36.58 -32.22 -17.03
C LEU A 252 35.17 -32.61 -16.55
N GLN A 253 34.70 -32.03 -15.44
CA GLN A 253 33.34 -32.25 -14.94
C GLN A 253 32.28 -31.64 -15.87
N ALA A 254 32.54 -30.48 -16.46
CA ALA A 254 31.69 -29.90 -17.49
C ALA A 254 31.61 -30.82 -18.72
N GLN A 255 32.74 -31.37 -19.16
CA GLN A 255 32.77 -32.37 -20.24
C GLN A 255 32.00 -33.65 -19.87
N GLU A 256 32.09 -34.15 -18.64
CA GLU A 256 31.27 -35.27 -18.14
C GLU A 256 29.77 -34.93 -18.19
N MET A 257 29.40 -33.71 -17.81
CA MET A 257 28.02 -33.22 -17.86
C MET A 257 27.49 -33.11 -19.30
N TYR A 258 28.31 -32.64 -20.22
CA TYR A 258 28.02 -32.62 -21.65
C TYR A 258 27.74 -34.03 -22.18
N ASN A 259 28.61 -35.00 -21.87
CA ASN A 259 28.43 -36.40 -22.26
C ASN A 259 27.17 -37.02 -21.63
N PHE A 260 26.88 -36.64 -20.38
CA PHE A 260 25.66 -37.05 -19.71
C PHE A 260 24.40 -36.49 -20.40
N LYS A 261 24.45 -35.24 -20.87
CA LYS A 261 23.40 -34.64 -21.70
C LYS A 261 23.22 -35.39 -23.02
N GLU A 262 24.31 -35.69 -23.72
CA GLU A 262 24.27 -36.48 -24.98
C GLU A 262 23.62 -37.84 -24.78
N SER A 263 23.91 -38.53 -23.68
CA SER A 263 23.32 -39.84 -23.38
C SER A 263 21.79 -39.81 -23.16
N GLN A 264 21.18 -38.63 -23.01
CA GLN A 264 19.74 -38.50 -22.91
C GLN A 264 19.02 -38.53 -24.27
N ASN A 265 19.75 -38.38 -25.38
CA ASN A 265 19.23 -38.32 -26.76
C ASN A 265 18.09 -37.29 -26.90
N ILE A 266 18.36 -36.05 -26.48
CA ILE A 266 17.35 -34.99 -26.46
C ILE A 266 17.11 -34.50 -27.90
N PRO A 267 15.85 -34.36 -28.35
CA PRO A 267 15.54 -33.76 -29.64
C PRO A 267 16.04 -32.33 -29.76
N SER A 268 16.56 -31.95 -30.92
CA SER A 268 17.02 -30.58 -31.18
C SER A 268 15.92 -29.51 -31.13
N GLY A 269 14.64 -29.92 -31.14
CA GLY A 269 13.48 -29.04 -31.02
C GLY A 269 12.97 -28.82 -29.59
N GLU A 270 13.65 -29.35 -28.57
CA GLU A 270 13.29 -29.17 -27.15
C GLU A 270 14.36 -28.33 -26.44
N GLY A 271 13.96 -27.49 -25.47
CA GLY A 271 14.89 -26.57 -24.78
C GLY A 271 15.72 -27.28 -23.72
N VAL A 272 17.04 -27.05 -23.70
CA VAL A 272 17.98 -27.63 -22.72
C VAL A 272 18.64 -26.53 -21.89
N ILE A 273 18.47 -26.62 -20.57
CA ILE A 273 19.00 -25.67 -19.58
C ILE A 273 20.00 -26.36 -18.66
N TYR A 274 21.15 -25.74 -18.45
CA TYR A 274 22.14 -26.12 -17.43
C TYR A 274 22.07 -25.12 -16.28
N ALA A 275 21.88 -25.58 -15.05
CA ALA A 275 21.69 -24.69 -13.91
C ALA A 275 22.47 -25.16 -12.67
N GLY A 276 23.07 -24.23 -11.94
CA GLY A 276 23.76 -24.51 -10.68
C GLY A 276 25.05 -23.71 -10.48
N ASP A 277 25.72 -24.00 -9.37
CA ASP A 277 27.04 -23.47 -9.03
C ASP A 277 28.14 -24.16 -9.85
N LEU A 278 28.69 -23.45 -10.83
CA LEU A 278 29.77 -23.96 -11.67
C LEU A 278 31.15 -23.71 -11.06
N ASN A 279 31.25 -22.96 -9.96
CA ASN A 279 32.51 -22.49 -9.37
C ASN A 279 33.46 -21.88 -10.42
N ALA A 280 32.90 -21.29 -11.46
CA ALA A 280 33.60 -20.75 -12.61
C ALA A 280 33.39 -19.24 -12.62
N ASP A 281 34.35 -18.49 -12.08
CA ASP A 281 34.18 -17.07 -11.79
C ASP A 281 34.30 -16.19 -13.04
N GLN A 282 33.18 -15.69 -13.57
CA GLN A 282 33.17 -14.84 -14.76
C GLN A 282 33.71 -13.43 -14.50
N ILE A 283 33.73 -12.96 -13.25
CA ILE A 283 34.25 -11.63 -12.91
C ILE A 283 35.78 -11.68 -12.82
N ASN A 284 36.28 -12.55 -11.95
CA ASN A 284 37.70 -12.54 -11.60
C ASN A 284 38.55 -13.50 -12.44
N ARG A 285 37.93 -14.47 -13.12
CA ARG A 285 38.59 -15.47 -13.98
C ARG A 285 37.78 -15.77 -15.26
N PRO A 286 37.47 -14.75 -16.07
CA PRO A 286 36.59 -14.89 -17.24
C PRO A 286 37.06 -15.96 -18.23
N GLU A 287 38.38 -16.08 -18.47
CA GLU A 287 38.94 -17.10 -19.37
C GLU A 287 38.62 -18.53 -18.91
N HIS A 288 38.76 -18.80 -17.61
CA HIS A 288 38.44 -20.10 -17.03
C HIS A 288 36.92 -20.37 -17.05
N ALA A 289 36.11 -19.33 -16.85
CA ALA A 289 34.66 -19.45 -16.95
C ALA A 289 34.22 -19.78 -18.38
N GLU A 290 34.80 -19.10 -19.37
CA GLU A 290 34.57 -19.37 -20.79
C GLU A 290 34.95 -20.80 -21.18
N GLU A 291 36.07 -21.33 -20.68
CA GLU A 291 36.46 -22.74 -20.89
C GLU A 291 35.38 -23.70 -20.36
N VAL A 292 34.95 -23.55 -19.10
CA VAL A 292 33.96 -24.44 -18.46
C VAL A 292 32.61 -24.38 -19.18
N ILE A 293 32.15 -23.18 -19.56
CA ILE A 293 30.89 -22.97 -20.26
C ILE A 293 30.97 -23.48 -21.71
N GLY A 294 32.12 -23.30 -22.36
CA GLY A 294 32.42 -23.79 -23.69
C GLY A 294 32.33 -25.32 -23.77
N GLU A 295 32.83 -26.05 -22.78
CA GLU A 295 32.70 -27.52 -22.70
C GLU A 295 31.25 -28.02 -22.68
N LEU A 296 30.30 -27.19 -22.23
CA LEU A 296 28.87 -27.52 -22.22
C LEU A 296 28.16 -27.21 -23.54
N ASN A 297 28.84 -26.55 -24.49
CA ASN A 297 28.23 -25.92 -25.67
C ASN A 297 27.00 -25.09 -25.27
N ALA A 298 27.20 -24.18 -24.32
CA ALA A 298 26.14 -23.38 -23.73
C ALA A 298 26.42 -21.88 -23.83
N ILE A 299 25.38 -21.07 -23.70
CA ILE A 299 25.47 -19.61 -23.66
C ILE A 299 24.98 -19.10 -22.30
N VAL A 300 25.71 -18.13 -21.75
CA VAL A 300 25.24 -17.30 -20.63
C VAL A 300 24.22 -16.31 -21.18
N PRO A 301 22.97 -16.30 -20.68
CA PRO A 301 22.03 -15.25 -21.03
C PRO A 301 22.56 -13.86 -20.64
N PRO A 302 22.06 -12.78 -21.26
CA PRO A 302 22.34 -11.42 -20.80
C PRO A 302 22.05 -11.27 -19.30
N ILE A 303 23.05 -10.79 -18.54
CA ILE A 303 22.89 -10.51 -17.11
C ILE A 303 22.08 -9.22 -16.94
N VAL A 304 21.04 -9.28 -16.12
CA VAL A 304 20.13 -8.16 -15.81
C VAL A 304 19.92 -8.03 -14.30
N GLY A 305 19.44 -6.87 -13.87
CA GLY A 305 19.20 -6.56 -12.46
C GLY A 305 20.38 -5.87 -11.77
N GLU A 306 20.18 -5.51 -10.50
CA GLU A 306 21.09 -4.62 -9.75
C GLU A 306 22.36 -5.30 -9.24
N TYR A 307 22.30 -6.60 -8.93
CA TYR A 307 23.44 -7.32 -8.35
C TYR A 307 24.35 -7.91 -9.43
N GLN A 308 25.63 -7.58 -9.34
CA GLN A 308 26.66 -7.96 -10.32
C GLN A 308 27.49 -9.19 -9.90
N SER A 309 27.06 -9.93 -8.87
CA SER A 309 27.79 -11.09 -8.35
C SER A 309 26.84 -12.06 -7.64
N SER A 310 27.04 -13.38 -7.79
CA SER A 310 26.24 -14.41 -7.12
C SER A 310 26.83 -14.86 -5.78
N TYR A 311 28.10 -14.54 -5.50
CA TYR A 311 28.76 -14.77 -4.22
C TYR A 311 29.52 -13.51 -3.79
N ASN A 312 29.09 -12.85 -2.71
CA ASN A 312 29.71 -11.59 -2.27
C ASN A 312 29.68 -11.41 -0.75
N ARG A 313 30.87 -11.42 -0.13
CA ARG A 313 31.03 -11.29 1.33
C ARG A 313 30.83 -9.88 1.86
N GLY A 314 30.93 -8.87 1.00
CA GLY A 314 30.79 -7.47 1.39
C GLY A 314 29.33 -7.03 1.55
N ILE A 315 28.40 -7.72 0.89
CA ILE A 315 26.97 -7.40 0.95
C ILE A 315 26.11 -8.53 1.55
N ASN A 316 26.66 -9.72 1.78
CA ASN A 316 25.96 -10.84 2.42
C ASN A 316 26.17 -10.83 3.95
N ASP A 317 25.09 -10.68 4.70
CA ASP A 317 25.10 -10.49 6.15
C ASP A 317 25.41 -11.76 6.96
N ILE A 318 25.61 -12.91 6.32
CA ILE A 318 26.19 -14.09 6.99
C ILE A 318 27.67 -13.86 7.33
N PHE A 319 28.39 -13.10 6.50
CA PHE A 319 29.80 -12.80 6.71
C PHE A 319 30.00 -11.60 7.65
N LEU A 320 31.21 -11.44 8.17
CA LEU A 320 31.59 -10.17 8.80
C LEU A 320 31.74 -9.11 7.72
N ASP A 321 31.47 -7.85 8.04
CA ASP A 321 31.53 -6.70 7.12
C ASP A 321 32.96 -6.48 6.62
N ILE A 322 33.35 -7.28 5.64
CA ILE A 322 34.65 -7.29 4.99
C ILE A 322 34.41 -6.91 3.53
N PRO A 323 34.97 -5.79 3.05
CA PRO A 323 34.85 -5.40 1.64
C PRO A 323 35.24 -6.54 0.70
N SER A 324 34.42 -6.79 -0.31
CA SER A 324 34.63 -7.83 -1.32
C SER A 324 34.00 -7.39 -2.63
N ASP A 325 34.75 -7.53 -3.73
CA ASP A 325 34.28 -7.21 -5.08
C ASP A 325 33.30 -8.27 -5.63
N GLY A 326 33.13 -9.39 -4.92
CA GLY A 326 32.25 -10.49 -5.30
C GLY A 326 32.78 -11.39 -6.42
N SER A 327 32.08 -12.49 -6.67
CA SER A 327 32.32 -13.47 -7.72
C SER A 327 31.00 -13.86 -8.38
N TRP A 328 31.03 -14.18 -9.67
CA TRP A 328 29.88 -14.77 -10.38
C TRP A 328 30.14 -16.25 -10.61
N LEU A 329 29.52 -17.11 -9.80
CA LEU A 329 29.78 -18.56 -9.75
C LEU A 329 28.58 -19.41 -10.16
N ASP A 330 27.37 -18.86 -10.04
CA ASP A 330 26.11 -19.55 -10.22
C ASP A 330 25.48 -19.18 -11.56
N TYR A 331 24.94 -20.16 -12.27
CA TYR A 331 24.45 -19.96 -13.63
C TYR A 331 23.12 -20.65 -13.90
N ALA A 332 22.38 -20.11 -14.87
CA ALA A 332 21.33 -20.80 -15.62
C ALA A 332 21.57 -20.52 -17.11
N LEU A 333 22.11 -21.50 -17.82
CA LEU A 333 22.58 -21.43 -19.20
C LEU A 333 21.63 -22.20 -20.13
N TYR A 334 21.64 -21.90 -21.42
CA TYR A 334 20.96 -22.71 -22.43
C TYR A 334 21.95 -23.33 -23.42
N SER A 335 21.67 -24.55 -23.88
CA SER A 335 22.48 -25.24 -24.90
C SER A 335 22.30 -24.62 -26.28
N THR A 336 23.39 -24.52 -27.05
CA THR A 336 23.38 -24.07 -28.45
C THR A 336 23.08 -25.17 -29.46
N GLU A 337 23.03 -26.42 -29.00
CA GLU A 337 22.82 -27.62 -29.84
C GLU A 337 21.34 -28.04 -29.90
N HIS A 338 20.48 -27.35 -29.15
CA HIS A 338 19.06 -27.68 -28.96
C HIS A 338 18.19 -26.46 -29.29
N LEU A 339 16.91 -26.48 -28.90
CA LEU A 339 16.04 -25.33 -29.16
C LEU A 339 16.64 -24.12 -28.45
N ILE A 340 16.95 -23.08 -29.22
CA ILE A 340 17.52 -21.84 -28.71
C ILE A 340 16.35 -20.93 -28.31
N PRO A 341 16.36 -20.34 -27.10
CA PRO A 341 15.35 -19.38 -26.72
C PRO A 341 15.46 -18.13 -27.60
N ALA A 342 14.33 -17.63 -28.09
CA ALA A 342 14.25 -16.36 -28.82
C ALA A 342 14.67 -15.17 -27.93
N ARG A 343 14.42 -15.27 -26.62
CA ARG A 343 14.86 -14.30 -25.62
C ARG A 343 15.31 -15.02 -24.35
N SER A 344 16.37 -14.52 -23.73
CA SER A 344 16.79 -15.00 -22.42
C SER A 344 17.36 -13.88 -21.55
N SER A 345 17.36 -14.09 -20.24
CA SER A 345 18.04 -13.23 -19.27
C SER A 345 18.49 -14.05 -18.06
N LEU A 346 19.52 -13.56 -17.36
CA LEU A 346 20.03 -14.13 -16.12
C LEU A 346 20.06 -13.01 -15.08
N GLN A 347 19.48 -13.23 -13.90
CA GLN A 347 19.49 -12.22 -12.84
C GLN A 347 19.78 -12.84 -11.49
N VAL A 348 20.40 -12.10 -10.60
CA VAL A 348 20.53 -12.49 -9.19
C VAL A 348 19.18 -12.29 -8.49
N VAL A 349 18.77 -13.31 -7.74
CA VAL A 349 17.62 -13.30 -6.83
C VAL A 349 18.15 -13.45 -5.41
N ARG A 350 17.83 -12.50 -4.54
CA ARG A 350 18.33 -12.47 -3.16
C ARG A 350 17.18 -12.69 -2.16
N PRO A 351 16.77 -13.95 -1.91
CA PRO A 351 15.77 -14.24 -0.88
C PRO A 351 16.34 -13.95 0.51
N ARG A 352 15.66 -13.09 1.26
CA ARG A 352 16.02 -12.68 2.62
C ARG A 352 14.82 -12.79 3.55
N SER A 353 15.06 -13.17 4.80
CA SER A 353 14.02 -13.11 5.83
C SER A 353 13.54 -11.67 6.04
N GLN A 354 12.22 -11.45 6.07
CA GLN A 354 11.63 -10.12 6.34
C GLN A 354 12.02 -9.54 7.71
N ARG A 355 12.40 -10.40 8.66
CA ARG A 355 12.88 -10.01 9.99
C ARG A 355 14.22 -10.70 10.27
N PRO A 356 15.19 -10.01 10.90
CA PRO A 356 16.41 -10.66 11.37
C PRO A 356 16.11 -11.83 12.30
N PHE A 357 16.91 -12.89 12.18
CA PHE A 357 16.86 -14.04 13.07
C PHE A 357 18.27 -14.46 13.46
N ARG A 358 18.41 -15.02 14.65
CA ARG A 358 19.72 -15.38 15.19
C ARG A 358 20.09 -16.79 14.75
N VAL A 359 21.35 -17.03 14.38
CA VAL A 359 21.85 -18.36 14.04
C VAL A 359 23.14 -18.66 14.76
N CYS A 360 23.44 -19.94 14.96
CA CYS A 360 24.76 -20.38 15.35
C CYS A 360 25.66 -20.58 14.13
N LEU A 361 26.75 -19.81 14.04
CA LEU A 361 27.73 -19.85 12.93
C LEU A 361 28.99 -20.64 13.25
N ASN A 362 29.08 -21.21 14.46
CA ASN A 362 30.15 -22.10 14.88
C ASN A 362 29.74 -22.80 16.19
N ALA A 363 29.81 -24.13 16.26
CA ALA A 363 29.50 -24.89 17.47
C ALA A 363 30.38 -26.13 17.60
N ILE A 364 30.40 -26.74 18.79
CA ILE A 364 31.08 -28.01 19.05
C ILE A 364 30.26 -29.16 18.44
N PRO A 365 30.78 -29.92 17.44
CA PRO A 365 30.06 -31.04 16.84
C PRO A 365 29.85 -32.22 17.82
N PRO A 366 28.91 -33.15 17.55
CA PRO A 366 27.96 -33.21 16.43
C PRO A 366 26.56 -32.67 16.77
N GLY A 367 25.75 -32.42 15.73
CA GLY A 367 24.32 -32.08 15.84
C GLY A 367 24.01 -30.58 15.78
N HIS A 368 22.76 -30.20 15.55
CA HIS A 368 22.32 -28.79 15.53
C HIS A 368 22.66 -28.09 16.86
N SER A 369 22.97 -26.80 16.81
CA SER A 369 23.20 -25.98 17.99
C SER A 369 22.42 -24.68 17.88
N TYR A 370 21.54 -24.46 18.85
CA TYR A 370 20.80 -23.22 19.00
C TYR A 370 21.74 -22.04 19.28
N PRO A 371 21.42 -20.82 18.83
CA PRO A 371 22.28 -19.65 19.01
C PRO A 371 22.59 -19.32 20.49
N GLU A 372 21.66 -19.64 21.39
CA GLU A 372 21.75 -19.41 22.83
C GLU A 372 22.41 -20.58 23.57
N SER A 373 22.61 -21.72 22.90
CA SER A 373 23.17 -22.91 23.51
C SER A 373 24.63 -22.69 23.94
N PRO A 374 25.07 -23.23 25.09
CA PRO A 374 26.48 -23.26 25.48
C PRO A 374 27.41 -23.95 24.45
N ARG A 375 26.84 -24.76 23.55
CA ARG A 375 27.60 -25.37 22.43
C ARG A 375 27.91 -24.38 21.32
N CYS A 376 27.14 -23.29 21.20
CA CYS A 376 27.36 -22.28 20.20
C CYS A 376 28.53 -21.38 20.59
N LEU A 377 29.62 -21.48 19.82
CA LEU A 377 30.83 -20.68 20.02
C LEU A 377 30.68 -19.28 19.44
N ARG A 378 29.81 -19.12 18.43
CA ARG A 378 29.55 -17.82 17.80
C ARG A 378 28.14 -17.78 17.21
N SER A 379 27.30 -16.93 17.77
CA SER A 379 25.97 -16.59 17.23
C SER A 379 26.03 -15.29 16.40
N LYS A 380 25.15 -15.13 15.41
CA LYS A 380 24.96 -13.87 14.69
C LYS A 380 23.49 -13.69 14.30
N GLU A 381 22.99 -12.46 14.30
CA GLU A 381 21.73 -12.11 13.65
C GLU A 381 21.96 -11.90 12.15
N ILE A 382 21.14 -12.53 11.32
CA ILE A 382 21.25 -12.52 9.86
C ILE A 382 19.86 -12.34 9.23
N THR A 383 19.85 -11.97 7.96
CA THR A 383 18.63 -12.03 7.12
C THR A 383 18.88 -12.77 5.80
N ASP A 384 20.12 -12.85 5.32
CA ASP A 384 20.47 -13.66 4.16
C ASP A 384 20.34 -15.16 4.48
N LEU A 385 19.78 -15.92 3.53
CA LEU A 385 19.42 -17.32 3.76
C LEU A 385 20.49 -18.32 3.28
N ALA A 386 21.53 -17.86 2.58
CA ALA A 386 22.69 -18.66 2.20
C ALA A 386 23.89 -17.73 1.97
N ASP A 387 25.08 -18.30 1.84
CA ASP A 387 26.30 -17.54 1.56
C ASP A 387 26.43 -17.15 0.07
N HIS A 388 25.75 -17.87 -0.81
CA HIS A 388 25.45 -17.47 -2.19
C HIS A 388 24.09 -16.76 -2.30
N PHE A 389 23.93 -15.98 -3.36
CA PHE A 389 22.64 -15.52 -3.84
C PHE A 389 22.12 -16.49 -4.90
N ALA A 390 20.80 -16.62 -5.01
CA ALA A 390 20.21 -17.41 -6.08
C ALA A 390 20.39 -16.68 -7.42
N VAL A 391 20.40 -17.41 -8.54
CA VAL A 391 20.34 -16.83 -9.88
C VAL A 391 19.15 -17.41 -10.63
N MET A 392 18.44 -16.57 -11.38
CA MET A 392 17.27 -16.96 -12.17
C MET A 392 17.55 -16.75 -13.65
N GLY A 393 17.46 -17.82 -14.43
CA GLY A 393 17.38 -17.76 -15.88
C GLY A 393 15.93 -17.69 -16.33
N THR A 394 15.60 -16.72 -17.19
CA THR A 394 14.32 -16.67 -17.91
C THR A 394 14.58 -16.98 -19.37
N PHE A 395 13.85 -17.94 -19.96
CA PHE A 395 14.05 -18.41 -21.33
C PHE A 395 12.70 -18.46 -22.07
N ASP A 396 12.58 -17.77 -23.20
CA ASP A 396 11.34 -17.73 -24.01
C ASP A 396 11.59 -18.34 -25.39
N PHE A 397 10.83 -19.38 -25.73
CA PHE A 397 10.97 -20.22 -26.91
C PHE A 397 9.82 -20.07 -27.93
N GLY A 398 9.04 -18.98 -27.89
CA GLY A 398 7.91 -18.74 -28.81
C GLY A 398 8.31 -18.33 -30.24
N ASP A 399 7.58 -18.85 -31.25
CA ASP A 399 7.83 -18.71 -32.72
C ASP A 399 7.43 -17.34 -33.33
N GLY A 400 7.55 -16.24 -32.59
CA GLY A 400 7.41 -14.92 -33.21
C GLY A 400 8.53 -14.68 -34.23
N MET A 401 8.21 -14.54 -35.53
CA MET A 401 9.17 -14.11 -36.55
C MET A 401 9.86 -12.81 -36.10
N TRP A 402 11.15 -12.86 -35.82
CA TRP A 402 12.03 -11.69 -35.75
C TRP A 402 13.28 -11.98 -36.58
N THR A 403 13.41 -11.30 -37.72
CA THR A 403 14.57 -11.37 -38.60
C THR A 403 15.80 -10.77 -37.90
N THR A 404 16.85 -11.57 -37.80
CA THR A 404 18.15 -11.26 -37.22
C THR A 404 18.91 -10.21 -38.04
N THR A 405 18.71 -8.94 -37.69
CA THR A 405 19.71 -7.85 -37.75
C THR A 405 19.42 -6.76 -36.68
N GLN A 406 18.66 -7.03 -35.62
CA GLN A 406 18.32 -6.01 -34.61
C GLN A 406 18.38 -6.57 -33.18
N ALA A 407 18.82 -5.70 -32.26
CA ALA A 407 18.85 -5.83 -30.81
C ALA A 407 17.53 -6.41 -30.21
N PRO A 408 17.55 -6.94 -28.96
CA PRO A 408 16.34 -7.42 -28.27
C PRO A 408 15.20 -6.43 -28.49
N ALA A 409 14.08 -6.91 -29.03
CA ALA A 409 12.94 -6.05 -29.35
C ALA A 409 12.61 -5.19 -28.13
N CYS A 410 12.72 -3.89 -28.33
CA CYS A 410 12.50 -2.84 -27.35
C CYS A 410 11.03 -2.82 -26.95
N TYR A 411 10.67 -3.77 -26.09
CA TYR A 411 9.31 -4.03 -25.71
C TYR A 411 9.12 -3.70 -24.24
N VAL A 412 8.29 -2.70 -23.99
CA VAL A 412 7.77 -2.36 -22.67
C VAL A 412 6.32 -2.84 -22.61
N PRO A 413 5.91 -3.59 -21.57
CA PRO A 413 4.51 -3.97 -21.41
C PRO A 413 3.58 -2.76 -21.48
N SER A 414 2.46 -2.91 -22.18
CA SER A 414 1.48 -1.83 -22.33
C SER A 414 1.07 -1.25 -20.97
N GLY A 415 1.19 0.07 -20.82
CA GLY A 415 0.84 0.81 -19.61
C GLY A 415 2.01 1.10 -18.67
N VAL A 416 3.17 0.44 -18.81
CA VAL A 416 4.38 0.81 -18.06
C VAL A 416 4.98 2.08 -18.68
N PRO A 417 5.15 3.18 -17.94
CA PRO A 417 5.81 4.37 -18.46
C PRO A 417 7.23 4.03 -18.90
N SER A 418 7.62 4.44 -20.10
CA SER A 418 8.96 4.23 -20.63
C SER A 418 9.41 5.40 -21.51
N VAL A 419 10.72 5.57 -21.63
CA VAL A 419 11.35 6.66 -22.38
C VAL A 419 12.62 6.18 -23.07
N TRP A 420 12.84 6.65 -24.29
CA TRP A 420 14.12 6.52 -24.96
C TRP A 420 15.06 7.65 -24.53
N LEU A 421 16.23 7.29 -24.03
CA LEU A 421 17.30 8.21 -23.63
C LEU A 421 18.46 8.09 -24.60
N ASP A 422 18.87 9.21 -25.19
CA ASP A 422 19.90 9.28 -26.23
C ASP A 422 21.01 10.30 -25.90
N ASP A 423 20.98 10.85 -24.68
CA ASP A 423 21.79 11.99 -24.26
C ASP A 423 22.93 11.62 -23.30
N ALA A 424 23.35 10.35 -23.33
CA ALA A 424 24.49 9.87 -22.56
C ALA A 424 25.77 10.66 -22.87
N PRO A 425 26.60 11.01 -21.86
CA PRO A 425 27.79 11.83 -22.04
C PRO A 425 28.79 11.36 -23.12
N ASP A 426 28.92 10.07 -23.29
CA ASP A 426 29.84 9.40 -24.21
C ASP A 426 29.16 8.92 -25.50
N CYS A 427 27.89 9.30 -25.70
CA CYS A 427 27.04 8.85 -26.80
C CYS A 427 26.66 7.37 -26.72
N ILE A 428 26.83 6.75 -25.55
CA ILE A 428 26.49 5.36 -25.31
C ILE A 428 25.49 5.31 -24.16
N ALA A 429 24.20 5.39 -24.48
CA ALA A 429 23.15 5.14 -23.49
C ALA A 429 22.96 3.62 -23.35
N ASP A 430 23.19 3.13 -22.14
CA ASP A 430 23.11 1.73 -21.74
C ASP A 430 22.34 1.58 -20.41
N ALA A 431 22.55 0.45 -19.72
CA ALA A 431 21.90 0.18 -18.46
C ALA A 431 22.28 1.17 -17.34
N ASP A 432 23.54 1.60 -17.32
CA ASP A 432 24.03 2.56 -16.33
C ASP A 432 23.40 3.94 -16.56
N HIS A 433 23.17 4.31 -17.82
CA HIS A 433 22.43 5.54 -18.14
C HIS A 433 20.97 5.51 -17.68
N CYS A 434 20.27 4.37 -17.79
CA CYS A 434 18.93 4.24 -17.20
C CYS A 434 18.97 4.29 -15.66
N ALA A 435 19.91 3.56 -15.05
CA ALA A 435 20.07 3.49 -13.60
C ALA A 435 20.38 4.86 -12.97
N ARG A 436 21.05 5.75 -13.71
CA ARG A 436 21.26 7.16 -13.32
C ARG A 436 19.97 7.86 -12.93
N PHE A 437 18.85 7.56 -13.59
CA PHE A 437 17.54 8.18 -13.33
C PHE A 437 16.66 7.31 -12.42
N GLY A 438 17.16 6.17 -11.94
CA GLY A 438 16.38 5.22 -11.14
C GLY A 438 15.33 4.51 -12.00
N LEU A 439 15.65 4.30 -13.28
CA LEU A 439 14.81 3.62 -14.26
C LEU A 439 15.44 2.27 -14.62
N ASP A 440 14.58 1.31 -14.97
CA ASP A 440 14.98 -0.02 -15.39
C ASP A 440 15.38 -0.01 -16.87
N PHE A 441 16.53 -0.58 -17.21
CA PHE A 441 16.95 -0.74 -18.60
C PHE A 441 16.15 -1.82 -19.32
N VAL A 442 15.68 -1.51 -20.53
CA VAL A 442 14.92 -2.45 -21.37
C VAL A 442 15.75 -2.94 -22.55
N CYS A 443 16.33 -2.03 -23.32
CA CYS A 443 17.13 -2.33 -24.50
C CYS A 443 17.94 -1.10 -24.93
N SER A 444 18.82 -1.25 -25.91
CA SER A 444 19.50 -0.13 -26.58
C SER A 444 19.50 -0.29 -28.10
N GLU A 445 19.43 0.82 -28.82
CA GLU A 445 19.46 0.89 -30.29
C GLU A 445 20.50 1.90 -30.76
N THR A 446 21.19 1.63 -31.85
CA THR A 446 22.05 2.64 -32.49
C THR A 446 21.20 3.68 -33.20
N PHE A 447 21.63 4.94 -33.15
CA PHE A 447 20.99 6.02 -33.89
C PHE A 447 22.02 6.88 -34.62
N VAL A 448 21.55 7.55 -35.67
CA VAL A 448 22.29 8.59 -36.39
C VAL A 448 21.37 9.80 -36.43
N ASP A 449 21.75 10.87 -35.73
CA ASP A 449 21.06 12.15 -35.78
C ASP A 449 21.81 13.08 -36.77
N PRO A 450 21.23 13.36 -37.96
CA PRO A 450 21.87 14.19 -38.97
C PRO A 450 21.90 15.69 -38.62
N ASP A 451 21.07 16.15 -37.67
CA ASP A 451 20.97 17.55 -37.24
C ASP A 451 20.96 17.65 -35.70
N PRO A 452 22.08 17.28 -35.03
CA PRO A 452 22.15 17.25 -33.58
C PRO A 452 21.88 18.65 -33.00
N PRO A 453 20.94 18.81 -32.06
CA PRO A 453 20.41 20.12 -31.70
C PRO A 453 21.39 21.04 -30.96
N PHE A 454 22.55 20.55 -30.50
CA PHE A 454 23.59 21.34 -29.84
C PHE A 454 25.03 20.86 -30.14
N ASN A 455 26.02 21.71 -29.91
CA ASN A 455 27.46 21.46 -30.15
C ASN A 455 28.09 20.34 -29.27
N ASN A 456 27.27 19.61 -28.50
CA ASN A 456 27.62 18.50 -27.61
C ASN A 456 26.71 17.25 -27.79
N SER A 457 25.79 17.25 -28.75
CA SER A 457 24.93 16.09 -29.03
C SER A 457 25.59 15.10 -29.98
N CYS A 458 25.27 13.83 -29.77
CA CYS A 458 25.84 12.70 -30.47
C CYS A 458 25.29 12.62 -31.90
N VAL A 459 26.17 12.74 -32.90
CA VAL A 459 25.80 12.54 -34.31
C VAL A 459 25.49 11.06 -34.57
N ASN A 460 26.25 10.18 -33.91
CA ASN A 460 26.07 8.75 -33.91
C ASN A 460 26.28 8.23 -32.49
N GLY A 461 25.47 7.26 -32.09
CA GLY A 461 25.53 6.72 -30.74
C GLY A 461 24.55 5.58 -30.53
N THR A 462 24.34 5.25 -29.27
CA THR A 462 23.32 4.30 -28.81
C THR A 462 22.36 5.04 -27.89
N LYS A 463 21.06 4.83 -28.11
CA LYS A 463 19.97 5.26 -27.23
C LYS A 463 19.51 4.05 -26.41
N ALA A 464 19.07 4.24 -25.17
CA ALA A 464 18.53 3.21 -24.30
C ALA A 464 17.04 3.43 -24.07
N LEU A 465 16.23 2.36 -24.16
CA LEU A 465 14.86 2.37 -23.69
C LEU A 465 14.88 2.07 -22.20
N CYS A 466 14.38 3.00 -21.39
CA CYS A 466 14.28 2.86 -19.95
C CYS A 466 12.80 2.80 -19.55
N SER A 467 12.42 1.85 -18.69
CA SER A 467 11.09 1.76 -18.10
C SER A 467 11.09 2.22 -16.65
N PHE A 468 9.96 2.76 -16.22
CA PHE A 468 9.78 3.18 -14.84
C PHE A 468 9.65 1.97 -13.91
N PRO A 469 10.35 1.93 -12.76
CA PRO A 469 10.39 0.75 -11.92
C PRO A 469 9.01 0.43 -11.33
N PRO A 470 8.73 -0.86 -11.05
CA PRO A 470 7.49 -1.27 -10.41
C PRO A 470 7.39 -0.66 -9.00
N ILE A 471 6.33 0.11 -8.76
CA ILE A 471 5.99 0.56 -7.41
C ILE A 471 5.15 -0.54 -6.73
N PRO A 472 5.35 -0.83 -5.42
CA PRO A 472 4.52 -1.79 -4.69
C PRO A 472 3.02 -1.47 -4.87
N LYS A 473 2.28 -2.40 -5.49
CA LYS A 473 0.82 -2.31 -5.68
C LYS A 473 0.09 -3.25 -4.69
N PRO A 474 -1.16 -2.93 -4.30
CA PRO A 474 -1.97 -1.78 -4.73
C PRO A 474 -1.94 -0.59 -3.76
N LEU A 475 -2.15 0.62 -4.30
CA LEU A 475 -2.45 1.82 -3.48
C LEU A 475 -3.66 1.55 -2.58
N GLN A 476 -3.57 1.97 -1.33
CA GLN A 476 -4.61 1.75 -0.33
C GLN A 476 -5.78 2.73 -0.53
N LEU A 477 -7.00 2.25 -0.38
CA LEU A 477 -8.20 3.09 -0.34
C LEU A 477 -8.48 3.50 1.12
N THR A 478 -8.93 4.74 1.29
CA THR A 478 -9.39 5.27 2.58
C THR A 478 -10.84 5.71 2.46
N PRO A 479 -11.64 5.71 3.54
CA PRO A 479 -13.07 6.06 3.49
C PRO A 479 -13.35 7.40 2.81
N ALA A 480 -14.55 7.57 2.24
CA ALA A 480 -14.92 8.82 1.56
C ALA A 480 -14.89 10.06 2.48
N THR A 481 -15.02 9.86 3.79
CA THR A 481 -14.94 10.88 4.85
C THR A 481 -13.52 11.14 5.36
N HIS A 482 -12.53 10.41 4.87
CA HIS A 482 -11.12 10.60 5.17
C HIS A 482 -10.45 11.21 3.94
N PHE A 483 -9.55 12.19 4.09
CA PHE A 483 -8.84 12.77 2.94
C PHE A 483 -7.38 13.04 3.28
N LYS A 484 -6.47 12.43 2.49
CA LYS A 484 -5.03 12.65 2.58
C LYS A 484 -4.49 13.39 1.36
N VAL A 485 -3.89 14.55 1.61
CA VAL A 485 -3.25 15.36 0.56
C VAL A 485 -1.80 15.67 0.92
N LEU A 486 -0.90 15.39 -0.01
CA LEU A 486 0.52 15.72 0.11
C LEU A 486 0.81 17.03 -0.65
N ALA A 487 1.46 18.00 -0.03
CA ALA A 487 2.05 19.13 -0.74
C ALA A 487 3.57 18.96 -0.82
N TYR A 488 4.15 19.07 -2.02
CA TYR A 488 5.57 18.82 -2.23
C TYR A 488 6.19 19.82 -3.22
N ASN A 489 7.07 20.70 -2.74
CA ASN A 489 8.01 21.44 -3.56
C ASN A 489 9.16 20.51 -4.00
N ILE A 490 9.21 20.19 -5.30
CA ILE A 490 10.15 19.19 -5.85
C ILE A 490 11.41 19.81 -6.48
N TRP A 491 11.49 21.14 -6.52
CA TRP A 491 12.65 21.87 -7.01
C TRP A 491 13.06 21.51 -8.46
N GLU A 492 12.11 21.35 -9.39
CA GLU A 492 12.38 20.98 -10.79
C GLU A 492 12.67 22.21 -11.66
N LEU A 493 13.67 23.00 -11.28
CA LEU A 493 14.01 24.27 -11.96
C LEU A 493 14.39 24.06 -13.43
N ARG A 494 14.11 25.04 -14.30
CA ARG A 494 14.46 24.94 -15.73
C ARG A 494 15.99 25.01 -15.94
N TYR A 495 16.56 24.12 -16.78
CA TYR A 495 18.02 24.08 -16.91
C TYR A 495 18.67 25.20 -17.71
N LEU A 496 17.87 26.05 -18.36
CA LEU A 496 18.38 27.29 -18.96
C LEU A 496 19.16 28.14 -17.93
N TYR A 497 18.85 28.01 -16.63
CA TYR A 497 19.48 28.79 -15.57
C TYR A 497 20.01 27.95 -14.40
N TYR A 498 19.65 26.66 -14.29
CA TYR A 498 19.88 25.82 -13.11
C TYR A 498 20.27 24.38 -13.45
N GLU A 499 21.33 23.87 -12.85
CA GLU A 499 21.64 22.42 -12.87
C GLU A 499 21.45 21.91 -11.46
N THR A 500 20.35 21.19 -11.20
CA THR A 500 20.03 20.73 -9.85
C THR A 500 19.78 19.22 -9.83
N GLY A 501 20.27 18.48 -10.84
CA GLY A 501 19.99 17.05 -10.99
C GLY A 501 18.50 16.76 -11.15
N GLN A 502 17.78 17.59 -11.91
CA GLN A 502 16.32 17.57 -11.96
C GLN A 502 15.80 16.20 -12.41
N ARG A 503 16.37 15.61 -13.46
CA ARG A 503 15.96 14.28 -13.94
C ARG A 503 16.32 13.18 -12.94
N GLU A 504 17.56 13.19 -12.45
CA GLU A 504 18.08 12.21 -11.51
C GLU A 504 17.24 12.19 -10.22
N ARG A 505 16.85 13.36 -9.72
CA ARG A 505 16.00 13.46 -8.52
C ARG A 505 14.54 13.16 -8.81
N THR A 506 13.93 13.83 -9.78
CA THR A 506 12.47 13.84 -9.92
C THR A 506 11.91 12.49 -10.36
N CYS A 507 12.64 11.70 -11.16
CA CYS A 507 12.23 10.33 -11.52
C CYS A 507 12.08 9.42 -10.30
N ARG A 508 12.83 9.67 -9.21
CA ARG A 508 12.81 8.88 -7.97
C ARG A 508 11.74 9.32 -6.96
N ILE A 509 11.06 10.45 -7.17
CA ILE A 509 10.12 10.99 -6.18
C ILE A 509 8.86 10.12 -6.04
N ILE A 510 8.20 9.77 -7.15
CA ILE A 510 6.91 9.08 -7.12
C ILE A 510 6.98 7.70 -6.44
N PRO A 511 7.99 6.84 -6.71
CA PRO A 511 8.13 5.55 -6.05
C PRO A 511 8.28 5.69 -4.54
N GLU A 512 9.11 6.65 -4.10
CA GLU A 512 9.39 6.87 -2.68
C GLU A 512 8.19 7.48 -1.94
N VAL A 513 7.45 8.37 -2.59
CA VAL A 513 6.20 8.91 -2.04
C VAL A 513 5.18 7.79 -1.81
N PHE A 514 4.97 6.90 -2.78
CA PHE A 514 4.00 5.81 -2.65
C PHE A 514 4.47 4.66 -1.76
N ARG A 515 5.79 4.45 -1.61
CA ARG A 515 6.34 3.52 -0.62
C ARG A 515 6.02 3.98 0.81
N LEU A 516 6.09 5.28 1.08
CA LEU A 516 5.78 5.86 2.40
C LEU A 516 4.27 6.00 2.63
N HIS A 517 3.53 6.44 1.62
CA HIS A 517 2.09 6.74 1.73
C HIS A 517 1.31 6.19 0.52
N PRO A 518 1.04 4.87 0.49
CA PRO A 518 0.22 4.27 -0.56
C PRO A 518 -1.27 4.67 -0.47
N ASP A 519 -1.68 5.33 0.61
CA ASP A 519 -3.03 5.72 0.96
C ASP A 519 -3.41 7.17 0.60
N LEU A 520 -2.55 7.88 -0.15
CA LEU A 520 -2.81 9.24 -0.63
C LEU A 520 -4.05 9.34 -1.52
N ASP A 521 -4.79 10.46 -1.38
CA ASP A 521 -5.93 10.81 -2.23
C ASP A 521 -5.57 11.84 -3.30
N ALA A 522 -4.77 12.84 -2.93
CA ALA A 522 -4.32 13.91 -3.81
C ALA A 522 -2.87 14.34 -3.52
N ILE A 523 -2.20 14.91 -4.51
CA ILE A 523 -0.87 15.50 -4.39
C ILE A 523 -0.88 16.89 -5.04
N ILE A 524 -0.41 17.89 -4.30
CA ILE A 524 -0.16 19.25 -4.77
C ILE A 524 1.35 19.33 -5.01
N PHE A 525 1.76 19.49 -6.27
CA PHE A 525 3.16 19.71 -6.55
C PHE A 525 3.46 21.21 -6.69
N ASN A 526 4.60 21.63 -6.15
CA ASN A 526 5.19 22.94 -6.38
C ASN A 526 6.53 22.79 -7.10
N GLU A 527 6.89 23.83 -7.87
CA GLU A 527 8.11 23.86 -8.69
C GLU A 527 8.24 22.73 -9.70
N VAL A 528 7.12 22.25 -10.27
CA VAL A 528 7.12 21.32 -11.41
C VAL A 528 7.09 22.11 -12.71
N TRP A 529 8.22 22.74 -13.03
CA TRP A 529 8.28 23.70 -14.12
C TRP A 529 8.23 23.03 -15.49
N MET A 530 8.79 21.82 -15.62
CA MET A 530 8.92 21.13 -16.92
C MET A 530 7.98 19.91 -17.01
N GLY A 531 7.63 19.27 -15.90
CA GLY A 531 6.66 18.17 -15.89
C GLY A 531 7.06 16.96 -15.03
N GLY A 532 8.18 17.05 -14.33
CA GLY A 532 8.79 16.00 -13.52
C GLY A 532 9.85 15.21 -14.32
N CYS A 533 9.97 13.93 -13.99
CA CYS A 533 11.00 12.98 -14.47
C CYS A 533 11.76 13.36 -15.77
N ILE A 534 11.36 12.88 -16.95
CA ILE A 534 12.00 13.20 -18.25
C ILE A 534 11.08 14.09 -19.07
N ALA A 535 11.09 15.39 -18.78
CA ALA A 535 10.31 16.40 -19.48
C ALA A 535 11.10 17.11 -20.61
N GLY A 536 10.36 17.73 -21.54
CA GLY A 536 10.89 18.39 -22.74
C GLY A 536 11.50 19.76 -22.49
N TRP A 537 12.44 20.15 -23.36
CA TRP A 537 13.27 21.35 -23.25
C TRP A 537 12.85 22.43 -24.23
N ASN A 538 13.03 23.72 -23.88
CA ASN A 538 12.42 24.84 -24.63
C ASN A 538 12.92 25.05 -26.06
N PHE A 539 13.98 24.37 -26.50
CA PHE A 539 14.42 24.40 -27.89
C PHE A 539 15.08 23.06 -28.21
N THR A 540 14.45 22.31 -29.13
CA THR A 540 15.10 21.24 -29.91
C THR A 540 15.69 20.07 -29.10
N ILE A 541 14.85 19.11 -28.70
CA ILE A 541 15.13 17.67 -28.83
C ILE A 541 13.78 17.02 -29.14
N ASN A 542 13.63 16.36 -30.30
CA ASN A 542 12.48 15.48 -30.59
C ASN A 542 12.68 14.16 -29.83
N GLY A 543 12.77 14.23 -28.50
CA GLY A 543 12.97 13.08 -27.63
C GLY A 543 11.66 12.61 -27.02
N ASP A 544 11.59 11.31 -26.70
CA ASP A 544 10.47 10.77 -25.94
C ASP A 544 10.42 11.38 -24.54
N LEU A 545 9.21 11.51 -24.00
CA LEU A 545 8.97 12.12 -22.69
C LEU A 545 8.44 11.08 -21.71
N MET A 546 8.74 11.28 -20.43
CA MET A 546 8.13 10.54 -19.32
C MET A 546 7.81 11.53 -18.19
N MET A 547 6.59 12.04 -18.19
CA MET A 547 6.12 13.04 -17.24
C MET A 547 5.45 12.40 -16.03
N TYR A 548 5.36 13.14 -14.92
CA TYR A 548 4.64 12.69 -13.72
C TYR A 548 3.21 12.25 -14.00
N ARG A 549 2.51 12.90 -14.94
CA ARG A 549 1.12 12.54 -15.28
C ARG A 549 1.02 11.12 -15.86
N GLU A 550 1.96 10.74 -16.72
CA GLU A 550 2.01 9.41 -17.32
C GLU A 550 2.34 8.35 -16.26
N ILE A 551 3.35 8.64 -15.43
CA ILE A 551 3.75 7.81 -14.30
C ILE A 551 2.57 7.61 -13.33
N LEU A 552 1.99 8.70 -12.83
CA LEU A 552 0.88 8.69 -11.88
C LEU A 552 -0.37 7.98 -12.42
N THR A 553 -0.66 8.10 -13.72
CA THR A 553 -1.79 7.41 -14.37
C THR A 553 -1.65 5.89 -14.26
N ASN A 554 -0.44 5.36 -14.50
CA ASN A 554 -0.17 3.93 -14.38
C ASN A 554 -0.36 3.38 -12.95
N TYR A 555 -0.22 4.25 -11.95
CA TYR A 555 -0.35 3.89 -10.53
C TYR A 555 -1.70 4.28 -9.91
N GLY A 556 -2.65 4.81 -10.69
CA GLY A 556 -4.04 5.01 -10.26
C GLY A 556 -4.45 6.45 -9.95
N PHE A 557 -3.53 7.41 -10.08
CA PHE A 557 -3.84 8.84 -10.08
C PHE A 557 -4.17 9.24 -11.52
N LYS A 558 -5.46 9.29 -11.85
CA LYS A 558 -5.92 9.46 -13.25
C LYS A 558 -6.40 10.87 -13.57
N TYR A 559 -6.48 11.74 -12.57
CA TYR A 559 -7.07 13.06 -12.71
C TYR A 559 -6.06 14.12 -12.31
N PHE A 560 -5.93 15.15 -13.14
CA PHE A 560 -4.94 16.18 -12.95
C PHE A 560 -5.48 17.53 -13.38
N THR A 561 -5.13 18.59 -12.66
CA THR A 561 -5.38 19.95 -13.16
C THR A 561 -4.40 20.30 -14.27
N ALA A 562 -4.62 21.37 -15.03
CA ALA A 562 -3.55 22.00 -15.80
C ALA A 562 -2.37 22.43 -14.89
N THR A 563 -1.18 22.61 -15.48
CA THR A 563 -0.10 23.35 -14.80
C THR A 563 -0.45 24.83 -14.82
N LEU A 564 -0.44 25.46 -13.65
CA LEU A 564 -0.74 26.88 -13.45
C LEU A 564 -0.02 27.76 -14.47
N GLY A 565 -0.74 28.64 -15.16
CA GLY A 565 -0.15 29.59 -16.12
C GLY A 565 0.52 28.92 -17.33
N ASN A 566 0.04 27.76 -17.80
CA ASN A 566 0.50 27.13 -19.03
C ASN A 566 -0.54 27.31 -20.16
N PRO A 567 -0.19 27.82 -21.37
CA PRO A 567 1.13 28.27 -21.81
C PRO A 567 1.60 29.57 -21.11
N PRO A 568 2.93 29.78 -21.00
CA PRO A 568 3.52 31.03 -20.52
C PRO A 568 3.06 32.26 -21.32
N SER A 569 2.98 33.43 -20.68
CA SER A 569 2.70 34.70 -21.37
C SER A 569 3.97 35.36 -21.93
N LEU A 570 3.84 36.23 -22.95
CA LEU A 570 5.00 36.98 -23.52
C LEU A 570 5.76 37.84 -22.48
N ARG A 571 5.15 38.14 -21.32
CA ARG A 571 5.77 38.94 -20.24
C ARG A 571 6.40 38.10 -19.14
N THR A 572 6.01 36.82 -19.03
CA THR A 572 6.41 35.88 -17.98
C THR A 572 6.84 34.59 -18.65
N PHE A 573 8.15 34.39 -18.77
CA PHE A 573 8.74 33.31 -19.57
C PHE A 573 8.59 31.91 -18.94
N GLU A 574 8.12 31.81 -17.70
CA GLU A 574 7.80 30.54 -17.03
C GLU A 574 6.30 30.42 -16.66
N ASN A 575 5.83 29.18 -16.55
CA ASN A 575 4.52 28.86 -15.98
C ASN A 575 4.52 29.13 -14.46
N GLY A 576 3.59 28.59 -13.67
CA GLY A 576 3.55 28.76 -12.22
C GLY A 576 4.16 27.62 -11.41
N GLY A 577 4.52 26.51 -12.07
CA GLY A 577 5.10 25.32 -11.43
C GLY A 577 4.16 24.58 -10.47
N VAL A 578 2.85 24.81 -10.53
CA VAL A 578 1.86 24.19 -9.63
C VAL A 578 0.83 23.38 -10.41
N PHE A 579 0.60 22.13 -10.01
CA PHE A 579 -0.56 21.35 -10.43
C PHE A 579 -1.00 20.38 -9.33
N ILE A 580 -2.25 19.92 -9.43
CA ILE A 580 -2.84 18.97 -8.47
C ILE A 580 -3.08 17.65 -9.21
N ALA A 581 -2.59 16.54 -8.64
CA ALA A 581 -2.89 15.18 -9.04
C ALA A 581 -3.88 14.54 -8.07
N SER A 582 -4.83 13.76 -8.56
CA SER A 582 -5.87 13.12 -7.76
C SER A 582 -6.15 11.69 -8.22
N LYS A 583 -6.33 10.79 -7.24
CA LYS A 583 -6.90 9.45 -7.44
C LYS A 583 -8.36 9.53 -7.87
N TRP A 584 -9.05 10.60 -7.49
CA TRP A 584 -10.48 10.80 -7.63
C TRP A 584 -10.83 11.85 -8.70
N PRO A 585 -11.98 11.74 -9.38
CA PRO A 585 -12.40 12.68 -10.43
C PRO A 585 -12.30 14.15 -10.02
N ILE A 586 -11.63 14.95 -10.84
CA ILE A 586 -11.67 16.42 -10.77
C ILE A 586 -12.85 16.87 -11.63
N LEU A 587 -13.91 17.37 -10.99
CA LEU A 587 -15.15 17.81 -11.62
C LEU A 587 -15.03 19.21 -12.23
N GLU A 588 -14.22 20.06 -11.61
CA GLU A 588 -14.01 21.45 -11.99
C GLU A 588 -12.59 21.86 -11.58
N GLU A 589 -11.93 22.64 -12.43
CA GLU A 589 -10.68 23.31 -12.11
C GLU A 589 -10.80 24.81 -12.41
N LYS A 590 -10.13 25.63 -11.61
CA LYS A 590 -9.91 27.07 -11.88
C LYS A 590 -8.52 27.47 -11.44
N GLN A 591 -8.07 28.63 -11.90
CA GLN A 591 -6.78 29.18 -11.50
C GLN A 591 -6.84 30.69 -11.38
N THR A 592 -5.93 31.25 -10.59
CA THR A 592 -5.66 32.69 -10.55
C THR A 592 -4.15 32.90 -10.62
N ILE A 593 -3.72 33.85 -11.46
CA ILE A 593 -2.33 34.27 -11.55
C ILE A 593 -2.19 35.53 -10.70
N TYR A 594 -1.19 35.56 -9.82
CA TYR A 594 -1.01 36.67 -8.91
C TYR A 594 -0.46 37.90 -9.63
N ASN A 595 -1.11 39.04 -9.40
CA ASN A 595 -0.66 40.34 -9.90
C ASN A 595 0.49 40.92 -9.07
N SER A 596 0.64 40.48 -7.82
CA SER A 596 1.65 40.97 -6.88
C SER A 596 2.91 40.11 -6.93
N THR A 597 4.04 40.73 -7.22
CA THR A 597 5.38 40.13 -7.22
C THR A 597 6.41 41.16 -6.77
N VAL A 598 7.51 40.72 -6.16
CA VAL A 598 8.66 41.60 -5.89
C VAL A 598 9.35 41.89 -7.21
N VAL A 599 9.29 43.15 -7.67
CA VAL A 599 9.90 43.60 -8.93
C VAL A 599 11.39 43.23 -9.01
N LEU A 600 11.83 42.80 -10.19
CA LEU A 600 13.20 42.31 -10.46
C LEU A 600 13.60 41.11 -9.59
N SER A 601 12.65 40.24 -9.22
CA SER A 601 12.91 38.92 -8.66
C SER A 601 12.68 37.82 -9.70
N ALA A 602 13.17 36.60 -9.43
CA ALA A 602 12.89 35.45 -10.30
C ALA A 602 11.38 35.20 -10.43
N ASP A 603 10.62 35.42 -9.35
CA ASP A 603 9.16 35.30 -9.30
C ASP A 603 8.43 36.32 -10.18
N THR A 604 9.09 37.39 -10.65
CA THR A 604 8.51 38.31 -11.66
C THR A 604 8.50 37.69 -13.05
N LEU A 605 9.33 36.66 -13.28
CA LEU A 605 9.46 35.98 -14.57
C LEU A 605 8.55 34.75 -14.69
N SER A 606 7.85 34.37 -13.63
CA SER A 606 6.94 33.21 -13.58
C SER A 606 5.50 33.60 -13.28
N GLN A 607 4.55 32.80 -13.78
CA GLN A 607 3.12 32.99 -13.53
C GLN A 607 2.69 32.33 -12.22
N LYS A 608 3.29 32.76 -11.09
CA LYS A 608 2.88 32.31 -9.74
C LYS A 608 1.42 32.65 -9.47
N GLY A 609 0.77 31.84 -8.65
CA GLY A 609 -0.70 31.84 -8.53
C GLY A 609 -1.23 30.70 -7.67
N ALA A 610 -2.53 30.45 -7.78
CA ALA A 610 -3.19 29.32 -7.14
C ALA A 610 -4.01 28.50 -8.15
N MET A 611 -3.92 27.17 -8.02
CA MET A 611 -4.75 26.19 -8.73
C MET A 611 -5.84 25.68 -7.79
N TYR A 612 -7.06 25.55 -8.31
CA TYR A 612 -8.21 24.98 -7.62
C TYR A 612 -8.66 23.69 -8.31
N ALA A 613 -8.99 22.67 -7.53
CA ALA A 613 -9.62 21.43 -7.99
C ALA A 613 -10.84 21.07 -7.12
N LYS A 614 -11.98 20.83 -7.76
CA LYS A 614 -13.16 20.20 -7.17
C LYS A 614 -13.07 18.69 -7.31
N ILE A 615 -12.71 17.98 -6.25
CA ILE A 615 -12.43 16.54 -6.26
C ILE A 615 -13.61 15.75 -5.70
N GLN A 616 -14.15 14.79 -6.44
CA GLN A 616 -15.23 13.91 -5.96
C GLN A 616 -14.68 12.54 -5.56
N LYS A 617 -14.46 12.33 -4.27
CA LYS A 617 -14.06 11.03 -3.71
C LYS A 617 -15.28 10.11 -3.58
N THR A 618 -15.16 8.89 -4.09
CA THR A 618 -16.24 7.89 -4.01
C THR A 618 -15.72 6.55 -3.50
N VAL A 619 -16.14 6.14 -2.31
CA VAL A 619 -15.74 4.86 -1.67
C VAL A 619 -16.99 4.25 -1.03
N ASP A 620 -17.22 2.96 -1.21
CA ASP A 620 -18.39 2.24 -0.67
C ASP A 620 -19.74 2.90 -1.00
N ASN A 621 -19.89 3.42 -2.23
CA ASN A 621 -21.03 4.23 -2.70
C ASN A 621 -21.26 5.55 -1.95
N ILE A 622 -20.36 5.92 -1.04
CA ILE A 622 -20.35 7.23 -0.40
C ILE A 622 -19.58 8.20 -1.27
N ARG A 623 -20.24 9.32 -1.63
CA ARG A 623 -19.66 10.39 -2.45
C ARG A 623 -19.42 11.60 -1.56
N ARG A 624 -18.22 12.15 -1.62
CA ARG A 624 -17.88 13.40 -0.95
C ARG A 624 -17.05 14.28 -1.87
N VAL A 625 -17.41 15.56 -1.91
CA VAL A 625 -16.68 16.58 -2.66
C VAL A 625 -15.65 17.21 -1.72
N TYR A 626 -14.45 17.44 -2.23
CA TYR A 626 -13.36 18.15 -1.58
C TYR A 626 -12.87 19.28 -2.48
N HIS A 627 -12.68 20.47 -1.92
CA HIS A 627 -12.13 21.62 -2.62
C HIS A 627 -10.67 21.81 -2.24
N VAL A 628 -9.76 21.60 -3.18
CA VAL A 628 -8.32 21.66 -2.92
C VAL A 628 -7.69 22.81 -3.70
N PHE A 629 -6.97 23.67 -2.98
CA PHE A 629 -6.21 24.78 -3.53
C PHE A 629 -4.71 24.52 -3.38
N GLY A 630 -3.99 24.51 -4.49
CA GLY A 630 -2.53 24.40 -4.53
C GLY A 630 -1.89 25.75 -4.86
N THR A 631 -0.87 26.17 -4.14
CA THR A 631 -0.14 27.43 -4.44
C THR A 631 1.36 27.33 -4.13
N HIS A 632 2.13 28.26 -4.67
CA HIS A 632 3.51 28.53 -4.27
C HIS A 632 3.69 30.06 -4.22
N LEU A 633 3.76 30.63 -3.01
CA LEU A 633 3.84 32.07 -2.80
C LEU A 633 5.24 32.64 -3.12
N GLN A 634 5.37 33.97 -3.06
CA GLN A 634 6.61 34.70 -3.32
C GLN A 634 7.78 34.19 -2.44
N ALA A 635 8.91 33.83 -3.04
CA ALA A 635 10.04 33.24 -2.33
C ALA A 635 11.02 34.26 -1.73
N THR A 636 11.36 35.34 -2.46
CA THR A 636 12.44 36.25 -2.06
C THR A 636 12.21 36.91 -0.69
N GLY A 637 13.29 37.13 0.08
CA GLY A 637 13.25 37.86 1.35
C GLY A 637 13.52 39.37 1.24
N ARG A 638 13.29 39.97 0.06
CA ARG A 638 13.57 41.41 -0.18
C ARG A 638 12.54 42.30 0.52
N LEU A 639 12.85 43.60 0.65
CA LEU A 639 11.90 44.63 1.09
C LEU A 639 10.57 44.46 0.32
N ASN A 640 9.45 44.46 1.06
CA ASN A 640 8.07 44.23 0.60
C ASN A 640 7.65 42.80 0.26
N ALA A 641 8.51 41.78 0.35
CA ALA A 641 8.12 40.40 0.04
C ALA A 641 6.96 39.88 0.91
N ASP A 642 6.95 40.20 2.20
CA ASP A 642 5.87 39.82 3.12
C ASP A 642 4.53 40.45 2.72
N ASN A 643 4.53 41.71 2.27
CA ASN A 643 3.32 42.36 1.77
C ASN A 643 2.83 41.70 0.47
N VAL A 644 3.76 41.33 -0.41
CA VAL A 644 3.43 40.57 -1.63
C VAL A 644 2.78 39.24 -1.27
N ARG A 645 3.32 38.47 -0.32
CA ARG A 645 2.72 37.20 0.12
C ARG A 645 1.31 37.38 0.69
N ARG A 646 1.08 38.44 1.48
CA ARG A 646 -0.27 38.78 1.97
C ARG A 646 -1.23 39.10 0.81
N ASP A 647 -0.79 39.88 -0.16
CA ASP A 647 -1.61 40.22 -1.33
C ASP A 647 -1.88 39.01 -2.24
N GLN A 648 -0.93 38.08 -2.34
CA GLN A 648 -1.10 36.80 -3.03
C GLN A 648 -2.10 35.90 -2.29
N ALA A 649 -1.99 35.79 -0.96
CA ALA A 649 -2.98 35.10 -0.14
C ALA A 649 -4.39 35.69 -0.31
N ARG A 650 -4.52 37.02 -0.38
CA ARG A 650 -5.81 37.68 -0.67
C ARG A 650 -6.35 37.27 -2.03
N GLN A 651 -5.53 37.26 -3.08
CA GLN A 651 -5.96 36.84 -4.42
C GLN A 651 -6.38 35.36 -4.47
N MET A 652 -5.72 34.48 -3.71
CA MET A 652 -6.17 33.09 -3.56
C MET A 652 -7.50 33.00 -2.82
N HIS A 653 -7.69 33.79 -1.76
CA HIS A 653 -8.94 33.85 -1.03
C HIS A 653 -10.08 34.43 -1.90
N GLU A 654 -9.81 35.46 -2.70
CA GLU A 654 -10.77 36.03 -3.66
C GLU A 654 -11.19 35.00 -4.72
N LEU A 655 -10.25 34.20 -5.23
CA LEU A 655 -10.57 33.06 -6.10
C LEU A 655 -11.52 32.10 -5.38
N MET A 656 -11.20 31.70 -4.15
CA MET A 656 -12.06 30.81 -3.37
C MET A 656 -13.48 31.38 -3.20
N LEU A 657 -13.61 32.65 -2.81
CA LEU A 657 -14.90 33.31 -2.64
C LEU A 657 -15.69 33.39 -3.95
N SER A 658 -15.00 33.59 -5.08
CA SER A 658 -15.63 33.67 -6.42
C SER A 658 -16.30 32.36 -6.88
N LEU A 659 -15.92 31.23 -6.27
CA LEU A 659 -16.47 29.92 -6.61
C LEU A 659 -17.85 29.68 -5.98
N ASN A 660 -18.27 30.47 -4.99
CA ASN A 660 -19.53 30.32 -4.27
C ASN A 660 -19.74 28.87 -3.77
N LEU A 661 -18.74 28.35 -3.05
CA LEU A 661 -18.71 26.96 -2.60
C LEU A 661 -19.77 26.70 -1.51
N PRO A 662 -20.35 25.49 -1.41
CA PRO A 662 -21.24 25.14 -0.32
C PRO A 662 -20.50 25.10 1.02
N SER A 663 -21.03 25.75 2.06
CA SER A 663 -20.47 25.69 3.43
C SER A 663 -20.42 24.28 4.04
N THR A 664 -21.13 23.33 3.43
CA THR A 664 -21.18 21.91 3.82
C THR A 664 -20.12 21.04 3.13
N GLU A 665 -19.26 21.61 2.28
CA GLU A 665 -18.18 20.87 1.61
C GLU A 665 -16.80 21.30 2.16
N PRO A 666 -15.84 20.37 2.38
CA PRO A 666 -14.50 20.72 2.85
C PRO A 666 -13.69 21.59 1.90
N VAL A 667 -12.98 22.57 2.45
CA VAL A 667 -12.01 23.42 1.71
C VAL A 667 -10.62 23.28 2.33
N ILE A 668 -9.64 22.90 1.51
CA ILE A 668 -8.25 22.64 1.90
C ILE A 668 -7.31 23.48 1.04
N TYR A 669 -6.34 24.13 1.67
CA TYR A 669 -5.25 24.86 1.01
C TYR A 669 -3.93 24.12 1.21
N GLY A 670 -3.03 24.12 0.24
CA GLY A 670 -1.70 23.56 0.43
C GLY A 670 -0.64 24.03 -0.56
N GLY A 671 0.61 23.82 -0.16
CA GLY A 671 1.81 24.19 -0.91
C GLY A 671 2.80 25.03 -0.10
N ASP A 672 3.84 25.50 -0.78
CA ASP A 672 4.88 26.36 -0.22
C ASP A 672 4.37 27.81 -0.07
N LEU A 673 4.12 28.22 1.18
CA LEU A 673 3.67 29.57 1.50
C LEU A 673 4.83 30.55 1.73
N ASN A 674 6.08 30.07 1.74
CA ASN A 674 7.28 30.86 2.00
C ASN A 674 7.18 31.73 3.28
N ALA A 675 6.40 31.27 4.26
CA ALA A 675 6.15 31.95 5.53
C ALA A 675 6.45 30.98 6.67
N ARG A 676 7.34 31.36 7.59
CA ARG A 676 7.79 30.46 8.67
C ARG A 676 6.68 30.23 9.70
N LEU A 677 6.45 28.98 10.08
CA LEU A 677 5.47 28.63 11.13
C LEU A 677 5.81 29.37 12.44
N GLY A 678 4.79 29.95 13.07
CA GLY A 678 4.91 30.77 14.28
C GLY A 678 5.43 32.19 14.04
N SER A 679 5.59 32.61 12.79
CA SER A 679 5.88 34.01 12.45
C SER A 679 4.58 34.80 12.23
N ARG A 680 4.63 36.12 12.48
CA ARG A 680 3.49 37.01 12.24
C ARG A 680 2.97 36.94 10.80
N LEU A 681 3.87 36.73 9.83
CA LEU A 681 3.47 36.58 8.43
C LEU A 681 2.62 35.33 8.20
N ALA A 682 2.97 34.20 8.79
CA ALA A 682 2.17 32.98 8.68
C ALA A 682 0.78 33.20 9.29
N ASP A 683 0.72 33.81 10.48
CA ASP A 683 -0.56 34.16 11.13
C ASP A 683 -1.41 35.08 10.25
N ASP A 684 -0.81 36.11 9.65
CA ASP A 684 -1.52 37.02 8.73
C ASP A 684 -2.05 36.28 7.51
N ILE A 685 -1.30 35.32 6.95
CA ILE A 685 -1.75 34.52 5.79
C ILE A 685 -2.90 33.60 6.19
N PHE A 686 -2.84 32.94 7.35
CA PHE A 686 -3.92 32.09 7.85
C PHE A 686 -5.19 32.90 8.10
N GLU A 687 -5.06 34.09 8.68
CA GLU A 687 -6.17 35.04 8.88
C GLU A 687 -6.78 35.49 7.54
N ILE A 688 -5.94 35.86 6.56
CA ILE A 688 -6.40 36.27 5.22
C ILE A 688 -7.15 35.16 4.50
N LEU A 689 -6.69 33.91 4.63
CA LEU A 689 -7.33 32.75 4.01
C LEU A 689 -8.56 32.26 4.78
N ASP A 690 -8.78 32.78 5.99
CA ASP A 690 -9.68 32.21 7.00
C ASP A 690 -9.48 30.70 7.14
N ALA A 691 -8.24 30.31 7.47
CA ALA A 691 -7.79 28.93 7.53
C ALA A 691 -7.05 28.62 8.83
N SER A 692 -7.06 27.35 9.22
CA SER A 692 -6.37 26.84 10.39
C SER A 692 -5.28 25.85 10.03
N GLN A 693 -4.17 25.95 10.76
CA GLN A 693 -3.07 25.00 10.73
C GLN A 693 -3.44 23.74 11.53
N PRO A 694 -3.44 22.54 10.92
CA PRO A 694 -3.67 21.29 11.64
C PRO A 694 -2.61 21.01 12.71
N GLN A 695 -2.93 20.09 13.63
CA GLN A 695 -1.96 19.65 14.64
C GLN A 695 -0.75 19.01 13.95
N LYS A 696 0.44 19.53 14.25
CA LYS A 696 1.70 18.94 13.80
C LYS A 696 1.97 17.61 14.53
N VAL A 697 2.28 16.57 13.77
CA VAL A 697 2.66 15.23 14.25
C VAL A 697 3.92 14.73 13.52
N GLY A 698 4.54 13.67 14.03
CA GLY A 698 5.77 13.09 13.49
C GLY A 698 7.05 13.64 14.13
N GLU A 699 8.19 13.07 13.73
CA GLU A 699 9.50 13.33 14.36
C GLU A 699 10.26 14.52 13.76
N LEU A 700 9.97 14.89 12.51
CA LEU A 700 10.69 15.96 11.80
C LEU A 700 10.03 17.32 12.01
N ASP A 701 10.88 18.32 12.31
CA ASP A 701 10.41 19.61 12.78
C ASP A 701 10.29 20.71 11.72
N TYR A 702 10.86 20.49 10.53
CA TYR A 702 11.04 21.50 9.49
C TYR A 702 10.79 20.89 8.11
N THR A 703 10.13 21.66 7.24
CA THR A 703 9.90 21.28 5.84
C THR A 703 11.05 21.74 4.93
N SER A 704 11.85 22.72 5.37
CA SER A 704 13.11 23.11 4.75
C SER A 704 14.21 23.05 5.81
N ASP A 705 15.06 22.02 5.76
CA ASP A 705 16.12 21.78 6.73
C ASP A 705 17.46 21.51 6.04
N LYS A 706 18.31 22.54 5.96
CA LYS A 706 19.63 22.44 5.32
C LYS A 706 20.67 21.69 6.16
N THR A 707 20.37 21.39 7.42
CA THR A 707 21.29 20.66 8.30
C THR A 707 21.25 19.15 8.06
N ILE A 708 20.08 18.63 7.64
CA ILE A 708 19.90 17.20 7.39
C ILE A 708 19.64 16.86 5.92
N ASN A 709 19.31 17.84 5.07
CA ASN A 709 19.15 17.64 3.63
C ASN A 709 20.52 17.55 2.94
N ASP A 710 20.82 16.38 2.38
CA ASP A 710 22.13 16.05 1.81
C ASP A 710 22.45 16.76 0.49
N LEU A 711 21.46 17.37 -0.17
CA LEU A 711 21.70 18.33 -1.26
C LEU A 711 22.55 19.52 -0.79
N PHE A 712 22.52 19.83 0.50
CA PHE A 712 23.27 20.92 1.13
C PHE A 712 24.47 20.44 1.95
N ALA A 713 24.76 19.13 1.97
CA ALA A 713 25.92 18.60 2.69
C ALA A 713 27.22 19.30 2.24
N GLY A 714 28.01 19.76 3.23
CA GLY A 714 29.31 20.39 3.02
C GLY A 714 29.29 21.85 2.54
N ASP A 715 28.13 22.48 2.34
CA ASP A 715 28.06 23.87 1.85
C ASP A 715 27.99 24.95 2.95
N GLY A 716 27.87 24.52 4.21
CA GLY A 716 27.83 25.40 5.39
C GLY A 716 26.49 26.08 5.66
N ARG A 717 25.45 25.85 4.86
CA ARG A 717 24.09 26.34 5.11
C ARG A 717 23.44 25.54 6.24
N THR A 718 22.82 26.23 7.20
CA THR A 718 22.21 25.61 8.39
C THR A 718 20.80 26.12 8.68
N SER A 719 20.14 26.76 7.70
CA SER A 719 18.80 27.30 7.90
C SER A 719 17.76 26.18 8.02
N GLN A 720 16.85 26.32 8.99
CA GLN A 720 15.75 25.41 9.27
C GLN A 720 14.45 26.20 9.38
N SER A 721 13.41 25.80 8.64
CA SER A 721 12.09 26.44 8.69
C SER A 721 10.99 25.49 8.23
N TRP A 722 9.80 25.66 8.82
CA TRP A 722 8.55 25.07 8.31
C TRP A 722 7.84 26.14 7.47
N ILE A 723 7.77 25.94 6.16
CA ILE A 723 7.20 26.90 5.19
C ILE A 723 6.23 26.26 4.19
N ASP A 724 6.06 24.94 4.24
CA ASP A 724 5.14 24.18 3.41
C ASP A 724 3.93 23.75 4.25
N TYR A 725 2.72 23.88 3.70
CA TYR A 725 1.50 23.75 4.49
C TYR A 725 0.41 22.90 3.83
N THR A 726 -0.44 22.33 4.69
CA THR A 726 -1.77 21.81 4.35
C THR A 726 -2.75 22.34 5.41
N LEU A 727 -3.63 23.26 5.02
CA LEU A 727 -4.56 23.99 5.90
C LEU A 727 -6.00 23.63 5.56
N TYR A 728 -6.91 23.77 6.52
CA TYR A 728 -8.36 23.69 6.27
C TYR A 728 -9.02 25.06 6.51
N SER A 729 -10.07 25.40 5.76
CA SER A 729 -10.80 26.65 5.97
C SER A 729 -11.70 26.58 7.20
N ASN A 730 -11.82 27.70 7.93
CA ASN A 730 -12.71 27.84 9.08
C ASN A 730 -14.16 28.16 8.69
N ALA A 731 -14.40 28.61 7.46
CA ALA A 731 -15.71 29.05 6.97
C ALA A 731 -16.57 27.92 6.35
N TYR A 732 -15.97 26.75 6.13
CA TYR A 732 -16.57 25.62 5.42
C TYR A 732 -16.64 24.39 6.33
N LEU A 733 -16.95 23.21 5.78
CA LEU A 733 -17.10 22.01 6.61
C LEU A 733 -15.79 21.72 7.34
N LEU A 734 -15.84 21.81 8.66
CA LEU A 734 -14.68 21.59 9.53
C LEU A 734 -14.38 20.10 9.66
N PRO A 735 -13.09 19.71 9.66
CA PRO A 735 -12.71 18.35 9.98
C PRO A 735 -12.96 18.07 11.47
N THR A 736 -13.39 16.84 11.79
CA THR A 736 -13.45 16.36 13.18
C THR A 736 -12.07 16.06 13.75
N ASN A 737 -11.13 15.72 12.89
CA ASN A 737 -9.73 15.51 13.21
C ASN A 737 -8.86 15.95 12.03
N ALA A 738 -7.79 16.68 12.32
CA ALA A 738 -6.87 17.18 11.30
C ALA A 738 -5.42 17.18 11.80
N THR A 739 -4.53 16.56 11.05
CA THR A 739 -3.10 16.52 11.36
C THR A 739 -2.24 16.93 10.16
N THR A 740 -1.03 17.43 10.45
CA THR A 740 0.01 17.68 9.45
C THR A 740 1.31 16.99 9.84
N GLN A 741 2.08 16.49 8.89
CA GLN A 741 3.34 15.78 9.13
C GLN A 741 4.35 16.06 8.02
N VAL A 742 5.64 16.17 8.37
CA VAL A 742 6.73 16.18 7.38
C VAL A 742 6.97 14.76 6.87
N VAL A 743 7.00 14.62 5.55
CA VAL A 743 7.34 13.40 4.84
C VAL A 743 8.63 13.66 4.07
N ARG A 744 9.63 12.81 4.25
CA ARG A 744 10.94 12.94 3.60
C ARG A 744 11.19 11.75 2.68
N PRO A 745 10.71 11.78 1.42
CA PRO A 745 11.06 10.78 0.41
C PRO A 745 12.55 10.87 0.08
N ARG A 746 13.26 9.73 0.16
CA ARG A 746 14.70 9.62 -0.15
C ARG A 746 14.92 8.43 -1.06
N ALA A 747 15.88 8.52 -1.96
CA ALA A 747 16.35 7.36 -2.70
C ALA A 747 16.86 6.27 -1.73
N GLN A 748 16.58 5.00 -2.04
CA GLN A 748 17.09 3.87 -1.25
C GLN A 748 18.62 3.82 -1.25
N GLU A 749 19.22 4.13 -2.41
CA GLU A 749 20.67 4.17 -2.60
C GLU A 749 21.11 5.60 -3.00
N PRO A 750 22.29 6.05 -2.55
CA PRO A 750 22.88 7.30 -3.00
C PRO A 750 23.11 7.32 -4.51
N PHE A 751 22.84 8.45 -5.15
CA PHE A 751 23.12 8.67 -6.57
C PHE A 751 23.86 9.99 -6.80
N GLU A 752 24.68 10.03 -7.84
CA GLU A 752 25.39 11.23 -8.23
C GLU A 752 24.52 12.16 -9.07
N ALA A 753 24.52 13.44 -8.71
CA ALA A 753 23.83 14.50 -9.43
C ALA A 753 24.69 15.76 -9.50
N CYS A 754 24.54 16.53 -10.59
CA CYS A 754 25.17 17.84 -10.66
C CYS A 754 24.30 18.88 -9.94
N ILE A 755 24.76 19.38 -8.79
CA ILE A 755 24.05 20.36 -7.95
C ILE A 755 24.76 21.72 -8.03
N ASP A 756 24.52 22.42 -9.12
CA ASP A 756 25.05 23.73 -9.44
C ASP A 756 23.94 24.80 -9.53
N ASP A 757 23.61 25.34 -8.34
CA ASP A 757 22.52 26.28 -8.05
C ASP A 757 22.38 27.49 -9.01
N VAL A 758 23.38 27.84 -9.83
CA VAL A 758 23.23 28.84 -10.91
C VAL A 758 24.18 28.50 -12.04
N LYS A 759 23.64 27.97 -13.14
CA LYS A 759 24.41 27.68 -14.35
C LYS A 759 23.56 27.81 -15.60
N VAL A 760 23.99 28.70 -16.49
CA VAL A 760 23.36 28.84 -17.81
C VAL A 760 23.83 27.69 -18.69
N SER A 761 22.94 26.74 -18.96
CA SER A 761 23.19 25.58 -19.80
C SER A 761 22.04 25.38 -20.78
N PRO A 762 22.30 25.05 -22.06
CA PRO A 762 21.23 24.76 -23.01
C PRO A 762 20.53 23.42 -22.77
N GLY A 763 21.06 22.55 -21.91
CA GLY A 763 20.54 21.21 -21.61
C GLY A 763 21.17 20.61 -20.35
N PRO A 764 20.84 19.35 -20.00
CA PRO A 764 21.25 18.73 -18.75
C PRO A 764 22.76 18.53 -18.66
N VAL A 765 23.31 18.70 -17.45
CA VAL A 765 24.74 18.47 -17.17
C VAL A 765 24.92 17.33 -16.18
N TYR A 766 25.54 16.27 -16.67
CA TYR A 766 25.84 15.07 -15.88
C TYR A 766 27.10 15.24 -15.00
N PRO A 767 27.16 14.55 -13.84
CA PRO A 767 28.21 14.72 -12.83
C PRO A 767 29.63 14.41 -13.33
N GLU A 768 29.80 13.50 -14.30
CA GLU A 768 31.14 13.15 -14.82
C GLU A 768 31.68 14.20 -15.79
N ARG A 769 30.83 15.11 -16.30
CA ARG A 769 31.27 16.15 -17.23
C ARG A 769 32.12 17.16 -16.49
N ARG A 770 33.22 17.57 -17.12
CA ARG A 770 34.08 18.69 -16.65
C ARG A 770 33.31 19.99 -16.38
N TYR A 771 32.14 20.16 -16.99
CA TYR A 771 31.29 21.32 -16.78
C TYR A 771 30.46 21.25 -15.50
N CYS A 772 30.29 20.08 -14.87
CA CYS A 772 29.70 19.99 -13.55
C CYS A 772 30.69 20.52 -12.51
N ARG A 773 30.39 21.68 -11.93
CA ARG A 773 31.27 22.31 -10.92
C ARG A 773 31.13 21.69 -9.54
N LYS A 774 29.98 21.06 -9.27
CA LYS A 774 29.57 20.56 -7.96
C LYS A 774 28.82 19.22 -8.10
N PRO A 775 29.52 18.14 -8.51
CA PRO A 775 28.93 16.82 -8.41
C PRO A 775 28.72 16.49 -6.93
N LYS A 776 27.57 15.91 -6.59
CA LYS A 776 27.26 15.46 -5.24
C LYS A 776 26.64 14.08 -5.31
N ASN A 777 26.99 13.24 -4.34
CA ASN A 777 26.29 11.99 -4.08
C ASN A 777 25.21 12.25 -3.02
N VAL A 778 23.95 12.04 -3.36
CA VAL A 778 22.79 12.50 -2.58
C VAL A 778 21.72 11.41 -2.51
N THR A 779 20.83 11.52 -1.51
CA THR A 779 19.64 10.67 -1.42
C THR A 779 18.37 11.50 -1.27
N ASP A 780 18.45 12.75 -0.83
CA ASP A 780 17.31 13.66 -0.80
C ASP A 780 16.91 14.07 -2.23
N LEU A 781 15.61 14.03 -2.48
CA LEU A 781 15.06 14.18 -3.83
C LEU A 781 14.61 15.61 -4.14
N ALA A 782 14.55 16.49 -3.14
CA ALA A 782 14.25 17.90 -3.29
C ALA A 782 14.88 18.69 -2.15
N ASP A 783 14.99 20.01 -2.29
CA ASP A 783 15.52 20.90 -1.26
C ASP A 783 14.52 21.15 -0.12
N HIS A 784 13.25 20.85 -0.36
CA HIS A 784 12.18 20.77 0.63
C HIS A 784 11.83 19.31 0.94
N PHE A 785 11.28 19.07 2.12
CA PHE A 785 10.55 17.86 2.47
C PHE A 785 9.07 18.10 2.23
N ALA A 786 8.36 17.06 1.83
CA ALA A 786 6.93 17.12 1.60
C ALA A 786 6.16 17.29 2.92
N VAL A 787 4.94 17.84 2.85
CA VAL A 787 4.04 17.96 3.98
C VAL A 787 2.73 17.23 3.69
N LEU A 788 2.34 16.31 4.58
CA LEU A 788 1.13 15.52 4.48
C LEU A 788 0.05 16.13 5.39
N GLY A 789 -1.10 16.48 4.81
CA GLY A 789 -2.33 16.78 5.56
C GLY A 789 -3.27 15.58 5.59
N THR A 790 -3.79 15.26 6.77
CA THR A 790 -4.82 14.22 6.97
C THR A 790 -6.06 14.86 7.60
N PHE A 791 -7.23 14.66 7.00
CA PHE A 791 -8.48 15.30 7.41
C PHE A 791 -9.62 14.27 7.49
N ASP A 792 -10.29 14.20 8.65
CA ASP A 792 -11.46 13.35 8.89
C ASP A 792 -12.75 14.19 8.99
N TYR A 793 -13.86 13.69 8.46
CA TYR A 793 -15.16 14.38 8.47
C TYR A 793 -16.31 13.45 8.91
N ILE A 794 -17.43 14.03 9.34
CA ILE A 794 -18.66 13.28 9.70
C ILE A 794 -19.37 12.80 8.43
N ASN A 795 -20.04 11.65 8.48
CA ASN A 795 -20.74 11.04 7.34
C ASN A 795 -22.10 11.71 7.09
N ASP A 796 -22.29 12.37 5.93
CA ASP A 796 -23.51 13.11 5.56
C ASP A 796 -24.45 12.34 4.60
N ASN A 797 -24.19 11.06 4.35
CA ASN A 797 -24.94 10.30 3.35
C ASN A 797 -26.31 9.82 3.88
N CYS A 798 -27.37 10.17 3.15
CA CYS A 798 -28.71 9.67 3.42
C CYS A 798 -28.82 8.16 3.15
N PRO A 799 -29.41 7.38 4.08
CA PRO A 799 -29.63 5.96 3.86
C PRO A 799 -30.56 5.72 2.67
N ALA A 800 -30.32 4.64 1.91
CA ALA A 800 -31.12 4.27 0.75
C ALA A 800 -32.59 3.96 1.11
N GLU A 801 -32.81 3.45 2.33
CA GLU A 801 -34.14 3.30 2.92
C GLU A 801 -34.32 4.29 4.07
N LYS A 802 -35.48 4.95 4.09
CA LYS A 802 -35.83 5.95 5.09
C LYS A 802 -36.15 5.26 6.44
N PRO A 803 -35.49 5.63 7.56
CA PRO A 803 -35.75 5.01 8.86
C PRO A 803 -37.21 5.16 9.34
N VAL A 804 -37.70 4.21 10.13
CA VAL A 804 -39.01 4.29 10.79
C VAL A 804 -39.05 5.52 11.72
N LEU A 805 -40.18 6.24 11.74
CA LEU A 805 -40.32 7.54 12.43
C LEU A 805 -39.32 8.61 11.99
N SER A 806 -39.05 8.72 10.69
CA SER A 806 -38.33 9.87 10.13
C SER A 806 -39.17 10.66 9.14
N VAL A 807 -38.81 11.91 8.91
CA VAL A 807 -39.53 12.84 8.03
C VAL A 807 -38.54 13.77 7.34
N TRP A 808 -38.81 14.05 6.07
CA TRP A 808 -38.10 15.10 5.35
C TRP A 808 -38.71 16.43 5.74
N VAL A 809 -37.87 17.36 6.19
CA VAL A 809 -38.27 18.73 6.51
C VAL A 809 -37.60 19.69 5.55
N ASP A 810 -38.34 20.71 5.16
CA ASP A 810 -37.87 21.84 4.38
C ASP A 810 -38.33 23.15 5.03
N ASP A 811 -37.55 24.21 4.79
CA ASP A 811 -37.96 25.58 5.12
C ASP A 811 -38.71 26.15 3.92
N ALA A 812 -40.01 26.39 4.06
CA ALA A 812 -40.87 26.89 2.99
C ALA A 812 -40.49 28.33 2.52
N VAL A 813 -39.71 29.08 3.31
CA VAL A 813 -39.33 30.46 3.01
C VAL A 813 -37.88 30.56 2.56
N GLY A 814 -36.94 29.90 3.27
CA GLY A 814 -35.52 29.91 2.95
C GLY A 814 -35.05 28.79 2.02
N CYS A 815 -35.87 27.74 1.83
CA CYS A 815 -35.57 26.55 1.03
C CYS A 815 -34.24 25.86 1.39
N ILE A 816 -33.73 26.05 2.59
CA ILE A 816 -32.50 25.41 3.10
C ILE A 816 -32.82 24.84 4.48
N ALA A 817 -32.88 23.52 4.58
CA ALA A 817 -32.94 22.80 5.84
C ALA A 817 -31.64 22.01 6.07
N ASP A 818 -31.07 22.18 7.26
CA ASP A 818 -29.87 21.50 7.76
C ASP A 818 -30.16 20.86 9.13
N SER A 819 -29.10 20.46 9.86
CA SER A 819 -29.23 19.88 11.20
C SER A 819 -29.95 20.80 12.20
N SER A 820 -29.72 22.11 12.12
CA SER A 820 -30.36 23.09 13.01
C SER A 820 -31.87 23.15 12.81
N TYR A 821 -32.34 22.83 11.60
CA TYR A 821 -33.76 22.81 11.29
C TYR A 821 -34.45 21.58 11.89
N CYS A 822 -33.78 20.43 11.99
CA CYS A 822 -34.26 19.27 12.75
C CYS A 822 -34.40 19.61 14.26
N ASP A 823 -33.40 20.32 14.80
CA ASP A 823 -33.37 20.71 16.22
C ASP A 823 -34.55 21.59 16.63
N LEU A 824 -35.08 22.44 15.73
CA LEU A 824 -36.27 23.27 16.00
C LEU A 824 -37.47 22.43 16.45
N PHE A 825 -37.64 21.24 15.88
CA PHE A 825 -38.74 20.33 16.20
C PHE A 825 -38.40 19.33 17.31
N GLY A 826 -37.16 19.32 17.81
CA GLY A 826 -36.67 18.34 18.78
C GLY A 826 -36.49 16.95 18.15
N LEU A 827 -36.05 16.91 16.89
CA LEU A 827 -35.80 15.69 16.13
C LEU A 827 -34.30 15.52 15.86
N ASP A 828 -33.83 14.29 15.73
CA ASP A 828 -32.42 13.99 15.45
C ASP A 828 -32.13 14.13 13.95
N TYR A 829 -31.02 14.79 13.61
CA TYR A 829 -30.56 14.93 12.22
C TYR A 829 -29.95 13.63 11.70
N ILE A 830 -30.33 13.24 10.47
CA ILE A 830 -29.75 12.08 9.77
C ILE A 830 -28.86 12.52 8.61
N CYS A 831 -29.38 13.37 7.72
CA CYS A 831 -28.67 13.79 6.50
C CYS A 831 -29.41 14.95 5.81
N THR A 832 -28.79 15.56 4.78
CA THR A 832 -29.47 16.49 3.86
C THR A 832 -29.53 15.96 2.43
N ALA A 833 -30.55 16.35 1.68
CA ALA A 833 -30.67 16.10 0.25
C ALA A 833 -31.19 17.33 -0.50
N ASP A 834 -30.79 17.48 -1.76
CA ASP A 834 -31.28 18.55 -2.61
C ASP A 834 -32.75 18.35 -3.00
N ILE A 835 -33.48 19.47 -3.12
CA ILE A 835 -34.86 19.55 -3.62
C ILE A 835 -34.79 20.04 -5.06
N VAL A 836 -35.32 19.23 -5.98
CA VAL A 836 -35.62 19.63 -7.36
C VAL A 836 -37.06 19.22 -7.64
N ASP A 837 -38.01 20.12 -7.41
CA ASP A 837 -39.44 19.86 -7.61
C ASP A 837 -40.03 20.73 -8.73
N PRO A 838 -40.45 20.12 -9.86
CA PRO A 838 -41.06 20.83 -10.97
C PRO A 838 -42.55 21.18 -10.75
N SER A 839 -43.15 20.78 -9.62
CA SER A 839 -44.58 20.97 -9.33
C SER A 839 -44.96 22.45 -9.14
N PRO A 840 -46.10 22.91 -9.68
CA PRO A 840 -46.59 24.27 -9.51
C PRO A 840 -47.17 24.56 -8.11
N VAL A 841 -47.27 23.55 -7.23
CA VAL A 841 -47.96 23.64 -5.93
C VAL A 841 -47.00 23.82 -4.75
N ASN A 842 -45.70 23.53 -4.92
CA ASN A 842 -44.69 23.65 -3.86
C ASN A 842 -43.99 25.01 -3.89
N LEU A 843 -43.83 25.60 -2.70
CA LEU A 843 -43.17 26.91 -2.52
C LEU A 843 -41.65 26.83 -2.76
N CYS A 844 -41.01 25.72 -2.39
CA CYS A 844 -39.59 25.47 -2.64
C CYS A 844 -39.36 24.61 -3.88
N LYS A 845 -38.90 25.24 -4.96
CA LYS A 845 -38.61 24.59 -6.25
C LYS A 845 -37.18 24.09 -6.35
N ILE A 846 -36.25 24.82 -5.75
CA ILE A 846 -34.81 24.53 -5.69
C ILE A 846 -34.36 24.84 -4.26
N GLY A 847 -33.74 23.88 -3.59
CA GLY A 847 -33.39 24.02 -2.18
C GLY A 847 -32.73 22.77 -1.58
N ARG A 848 -32.62 22.71 -0.26
CA ARG A 848 -32.20 21.53 0.50
C ARG A 848 -33.23 21.16 1.55
N LYS A 849 -33.47 19.86 1.71
CA LYS A 849 -34.27 19.26 2.78
C LYS A 849 -33.37 18.47 3.72
N ALA A 850 -33.72 18.44 5.00
CA ALA A 850 -33.07 17.59 6.00
C ALA A 850 -33.95 16.36 6.30
N LEU A 851 -33.35 15.19 6.45
CA LEU A 851 -34.02 14.01 6.97
C LEU A 851 -33.84 14.00 8.48
N CYS A 852 -34.95 14.09 9.22
CA CYS A 852 -34.94 14.08 10.68
C CYS A 852 -35.69 12.85 11.22
N SER A 853 -35.20 12.25 12.31
CA SER A 853 -35.87 11.16 13.02
C SER A 853 -36.44 11.59 14.37
N PHE A 854 -37.54 10.96 14.78
CA PHE A 854 -38.05 11.08 16.13
C PHE A 854 -37.05 10.48 17.12
N PRO A 855 -36.70 11.19 18.20
CA PRO A 855 -35.66 10.73 19.12
C PRO A 855 -36.09 9.43 19.81
N PRO A 856 -35.14 8.51 20.06
CA PRO A 856 -35.45 7.26 20.73
C PRO A 856 -35.94 7.51 22.16
N ARG A 857 -36.87 6.65 22.63
CA ARG A 857 -37.39 6.74 23.99
C ARG A 857 -36.27 6.58 25.03
N THR A 858 -36.09 7.59 25.87
CA THR A 858 -35.08 7.61 26.94
C THR A 858 -35.60 7.13 28.30
N THR A 859 -36.92 6.97 28.45
CA THR A 859 -37.56 6.60 29.72
C THR A 859 -38.15 5.18 29.64
N PRO A 860 -37.90 4.28 30.62
CA PRO A 860 -38.60 3.00 30.72
C PRO A 860 -40.10 3.21 30.93
N LEU A 861 -40.94 2.41 30.27
CA LEU A 861 -42.37 2.41 30.50
C LEU A 861 -42.73 1.40 31.56
N PHE A 862 -43.78 1.70 32.32
CA PHE A 862 -44.33 0.79 33.31
C PHE A 862 -45.76 0.41 32.90
N ASP A 863 -46.15 -0.80 33.26
CA ASP A 863 -47.54 -1.23 33.15
C ASP A 863 -48.26 -0.92 34.46
N THR A 864 -49.49 -0.45 34.36
CA THR A 864 -50.36 -0.27 35.51
C THR A 864 -50.83 -1.64 36.03
N PRO A 865 -51.07 -1.76 37.35
CA PRO A 865 -51.74 -2.92 37.90
C PRO A 865 -53.10 -3.17 37.21
N ALA A 866 -53.50 -4.44 37.07
CA ALA A 866 -54.71 -4.83 36.32
C ALA A 866 -56.05 -4.24 36.82
N ASN A 867 -56.06 -3.61 38.00
CA ASN A 867 -57.20 -2.93 38.61
C ASN A 867 -57.12 -1.40 38.52
N GLU A 868 -56.11 -0.85 37.83
CA GLU A 868 -55.88 0.59 37.67
C GLU A 868 -55.84 0.93 36.17
N LEU A 869 -56.43 2.07 35.79
CA LEU A 869 -56.42 2.58 34.42
C LEU A 869 -55.98 4.04 34.46
N LYS A 870 -54.81 4.34 33.87
CA LYS A 870 -54.31 5.72 33.78
C LYS A 870 -54.64 6.34 32.44
N VAL A 871 -55.46 7.38 32.49
CA VAL A 871 -55.96 8.11 31.32
C VAL A 871 -55.48 9.56 31.38
N ALA A 872 -54.91 10.05 30.28
CA ALA A 872 -54.54 11.45 30.12
C ALA A 872 -55.27 12.04 28.92
N SER A 873 -55.81 13.24 29.10
CA SER A 873 -56.46 13.99 28.03
C SER A 873 -55.73 15.30 27.80
N TYR A 874 -55.26 15.51 26.58
CA TYR A 874 -54.49 16.67 26.15
C TYR A 874 -55.26 17.44 25.09
N ASN A 875 -55.41 18.75 25.29
CA ASN A 875 -55.92 19.62 24.24
C ASN A 875 -54.73 20.22 23.47
N ILE A 876 -54.65 19.97 22.17
CA ILE A 876 -53.47 20.34 21.35
C ILE A 876 -53.68 21.66 20.60
N TRP A 877 -54.94 22.04 20.35
CA TRP A 877 -55.31 23.24 19.58
C TRP A 877 -54.52 23.38 18.25
N ASP A 878 -54.46 22.29 17.49
CA ASP A 878 -53.73 22.22 16.21
C ASP A 878 -54.70 22.52 15.05
N LEU A 879 -54.84 23.80 14.73
CA LEU A 879 -55.78 24.30 13.71
C LEU A 879 -55.19 24.20 12.30
N ARG A 880 -56.05 24.14 11.26
CA ARG A 880 -55.57 24.15 9.86
C ARG A 880 -54.79 25.43 9.55
N TYR A 881 -53.76 25.25 8.72
CA TYR A 881 -52.75 26.18 8.17
C TYR A 881 -53.15 27.60 7.73
N LEU A 882 -54.42 28.00 7.79
CA LEU A 882 -54.89 29.27 7.24
C LEU A 882 -55.00 30.41 8.25
N TYR A 883 -54.70 30.21 9.55
CA TYR A 883 -55.04 31.24 10.56
C TYR A 883 -53.98 31.60 11.63
N TYR A 884 -52.99 30.76 11.98
CA TYR A 884 -51.99 31.12 13.02
C TYR A 884 -50.63 30.39 12.88
N GLU A 885 -49.53 31.12 12.70
CA GLU A 885 -48.15 30.59 12.59
C GLU A 885 -47.34 30.76 13.90
N CYS A 886 -47.91 30.46 15.07
CA CYS A 886 -47.22 30.63 16.36
C CYS A 886 -46.65 29.32 16.90
N GLY A 887 -45.62 28.76 16.25
CA GLY A 887 -44.79 27.66 16.80
C GLY A 887 -45.54 26.37 17.16
N GLN A 888 -46.73 26.15 16.59
CA GLN A 888 -47.63 25.05 16.96
C GLN A 888 -46.99 23.69 16.68
N ARG A 889 -46.39 23.51 15.50
CA ARG A 889 -45.74 22.25 15.09
C ARG A 889 -44.56 21.88 15.99
N GLN A 890 -43.70 22.84 16.36
CA GLN A 890 -42.58 22.61 17.27
C GLN A 890 -43.06 22.09 18.63
N ARG A 891 -44.15 22.65 19.17
CA ARG A 891 -44.73 22.18 20.44
C ARG A 891 -45.36 20.80 20.31
N THR A 892 -46.12 20.56 19.23
CA THR A 892 -46.77 19.26 18.96
C THR A 892 -45.73 18.13 18.85
N CYS A 893 -44.61 18.35 18.16
CA CYS A 893 -43.53 17.37 18.02
C CYS A 893 -42.83 17.01 19.33
N ARG A 894 -42.65 17.98 20.22
CA ARG A 894 -41.94 17.80 21.51
C ARG A 894 -42.83 17.31 22.65
N MET A 895 -44.16 17.24 22.45
CA MET A 895 -45.11 16.94 23.51
C MET A 895 -44.98 15.51 24.05
N LEU A 896 -45.03 14.50 23.17
CA LEU A 896 -45.09 13.09 23.60
C LEU A 896 -43.91 12.64 24.47
N PRO A 897 -42.64 12.97 24.15
CA PRO A 897 -41.52 12.62 25.01
C PRO A 897 -41.67 13.19 26.42
N GLU A 898 -42.12 14.43 26.56
CA GLU A 898 -42.33 15.06 27.87
C GLU A 898 -43.53 14.48 28.63
N VAL A 899 -44.60 14.09 27.93
CA VAL A 899 -45.75 13.41 28.55
C VAL A 899 -45.33 12.09 29.17
N PHE A 900 -44.62 11.23 28.42
CA PHE A 900 -44.19 9.93 28.94
C PHE A 900 -43.01 10.01 29.91
N LYS A 901 -42.24 11.09 29.90
CA LYS A 901 -41.27 11.38 30.95
C LYS A 901 -41.95 11.68 32.29
N GLN A 902 -43.11 12.35 32.27
CA GLN A 902 -43.87 12.67 33.48
C GLN A 902 -44.83 11.55 33.90
N GLN A 903 -45.38 10.81 32.94
CA GLN A 903 -46.39 9.76 33.13
C GLN A 903 -45.98 8.50 32.33
N PRO A 904 -44.92 7.77 32.76
CA PRO A 904 -44.41 6.60 32.03
C PRO A 904 -45.32 5.38 32.09
N ASP A 905 -46.38 5.43 32.91
CA ASP A 905 -47.34 4.36 33.18
C ASP A 905 -48.72 4.64 32.59
N LEU A 906 -48.80 5.46 31.54
CA LEU A 906 -50.06 5.81 30.90
C LEU A 906 -50.64 4.65 30.06
N ASP A 907 -51.93 4.36 30.21
CA ASP A 907 -52.64 3.31 29.47
C ASP A 907 -53.44 3.83 28.29
N VAL A 908 -54.04 5.01 28.46
CA VAL A 908 -54.90 5.66 27.46
C VAL A 908 -54.52 7.12 27.35
N ILE A 909 -54.33 7.59 26.12
CA ILE A 909 -54.11 9.00 25.80
C ILE A 909 -55.19 9.50 24.83
N ILE A 910 -55.78 10.62 25.18
CA ILE A 910 -56.85 11.28 24.44
C ILE A 910 -56.32 12.63 23.98
N PHE A 911 -56.31 12.87 22.68
CA PHE A 911 -55.99 14.17 22.10
C PHE A 911 -57.27 14.85 21.65
N ASN A 912 -57.59 15.98 22.27
CA ASN A 912 -58.64 16.89 21.84
C ASN A 912 -58.05 17.93 20.88
N GLU A 913 -58.84 18.31 19.88
CA GLU A 913 -58.52 19.34 18.89
C GLU A 913 -57.23 19.07 18.09
N ALA A 914 -56.89 17.79 17.90
CA ALA A 914 -55.73 17.34 17.14
C ALA A 914 -56.06 17.22 15.64
N MET A 915 -56.33 18.35 14.95
CA MET A 915 -56.84 18.30 13.56
C MET A 915 -55.81 17.77 12.55
N MET A 916 -54.51 17.91 12.86
CA MET A 916 -53.40 17.43 12.02
C MET A 916 -53.01 15.97 12.37
N GLY A 917 -53.23 15.51 13.60
CA GLY A 917 -53.04 14.09 13.98
C GLY A 917 -51.59 13.66 14.24
N GLY A 918 -50.65 14.60 14.39
CA GLY A 918 -49.27 14.33 14.84
C GLY A 918 -48.27 15.42 14.46
N CYS A 919 -46.99 15.17 14.77
CA CYS A 919 -45.84 16.05 14.48
C CYS A 919 -45.79 16.48 13.00
N PHE A 920 -46.11 15.55 12.08
CA PHE A 920 -46.31 15.81 10.65
C PHE A 920 -47.51 15.03 10.06
N GLY A 921 -48.66 15.05 10.72
CA GLY A 921 -49.89 14.46 10.18
C GLY A 921 -50.73 15.50 9.42
N GLY A 922 -51.23 15.20 8.22
CA GLY A 922 -52.26 16.01 7.55
C GLY A 922 -51.93 16.50 6.13
N PHE A 923 -52.97 16.56 5.29
CA PHE A 923 -52.99 16.80 3.84
C PHE A 923 -52.30 18.11 3.39
N ASN A 924 -50.97 18.10 3.23
CA ASN A 924 -50.23 18.83 2.19
C ASN A 924 -48.75 18.43 2.20
N VAL A 925 -48.48 17.13 2.11
CA VAL A 925 -47.13 16.61 1.87
C VAL A 925 -47.15 16.07 0.46
N SER A 926 -46.27 16.56 -0.41
CA SER A 926 -46.17 16.14 -1.82
C SER A 926 -45.91 14.64 -1.99
N ASP A 927 -45.58 13.94 -0.91
CA ASP A 927 -45.38 12.51 -0.85
C ASP A 927 -46.27 11.87 0.23
N THR A 928 -47.29 11.12 -0.21
CA THR A 928 -48.24 10.40 0.66
C THR A 928 -47.61 9.28 1.51
N ARG A 929 -46.30 9.05 1.42
CA ARG A 929 -45.53 8.11 2.25
C ARG A 929 -44.84 8.75 3.47
N SER A 930 -45.11 10.02 3.75
CA SER A 930 -44.30 10.85 4.67
C SER A 930 -45.08 11.43 5.85
N ILE A 931 -45.65 10.58 6.70
CA ILE A 931 -46.38 11.03 7.90
C ILE A 931 -45.61 10.58 9.15
N MET A 932 -45.45 11.49 10.12
CA MET A 932 -45.04 11.17 11.48
C MET A 932 -46.23 11.48 12.40
N SER A 933 -47.19 10.55 12.46
CA SER A 933 -48.43 10.72 13.21
C SER A 933 -48.24 10.33 14.68
N PHE A 934 -49.10 10.85 15.57
CA PHE A 934 -49.11 10.39 16.96
C PHE A 934 -49.39 8.89 17.07
N ARG A 935 -50.19 8.33 16.16
CA ARG A 935 -50.47 6.90 16.11
C ARG A 935 -49.20 6.09 15.87
N GLU A 936 -48.39 6.48 14.91
CA GLU A 936 -47.13 5.79 14.61
C GLU A 936 -46.13 5.94 15.75
N ILE A 937 -45.97 7.15 16.30
CA ILE A 937 -45.07 7.37 17.44
C ILE A 937 -45.51 6.53 18.64
N LEU A 938 -46.80 6.56 19.01
CA LEU A 938 -47.34 5.80 20.13
C LEU A 938 -47.22 4.28 19.95
N ARG A 939 -47.37 3.79 18.71
CA ARG A 939 -47.22 2.37 18.38
C ARG A 939 -45.77 1.92 18.43
N GLU A 940 -44.89 2.61 17.71
CA GLU A 940 -43.50 2.21 17.52
C GLU A 940 -42.63 2.47 18.76
N GLN A 941 -42.90 3.54 19.53
CA GLN A 941 -42.08 3.92 20.69
C GLN A 941 -42.74 3.66 22.05
N TYR A 942 -44.07 3.64 22.13
CA TYR A 942 -44.78 3.63 23.42
C TYR A 942 -45.71 2.43 23.66
N GLY A 943 -45.79 1.48 22.72
CA GLY A 943 -46.50 0.21 22.92
C GLY A 943 -48.03 0.29 22.87
N PHE A 944 -48.60 1.41 22.42
CA PHE A 944 -50.04 1.56 22.21
C PHE A 944 -50.46 0.83 20.93
N ARG A 945 -51.53 0.03 20.99
CA ARG A 945 -51.90 -0.90 19.89
C ARG A 945 -53.26 -0.60 19.27
N TYR A 946 -54.09 0.17 19.95
CA TYR A 946 -55.46 0.45 19.53
C TYR A 946 -55.65 1.96 19.39
N SER A 947 -56.31 2.38 18.32
CA SER A 947 -56.63 3.78 18.06
C SER A 947 -57.96 3.88 17.32
N THR A 948 -58.88 4.70 17.81
CA THR A 948 -60.14 4.99 17.12
C THR A 948 -60.16 6.45 16.64
N ARG A 949 -60.90 6.69 15.56
CA ARG A 949 -61.18 8.01 15.00
C ARG A 949 -62.68 8.09 14.74
N THR A 950 -63.42 8.88 15.51
CA THR A 950 -64.86 9.13 15.34
C THR A 950 -65.15 10.59 15.74
N ILE A 951 -65.96 11.45 15.09
CA ILE A 951 -66.64 11.53 13.77
C ILE A 951 -66.55 13.01 13.35
N GLY A 952 -66.46 13.26 12.04
CA GLY A 952 -66.93 14.50 11.42
C GLY A 952 -67.11 14.26 9.93
N THR A 953 -68.36 14.07 9.47
CA THR A 953 -68.63 14.00 8.03
C THR A 953 -68.22 15.32 7.39
N PRO A 954 -67.49 15.31 6.26
CA PRO A 954 -67.18 16.55 5.55
C PRO A 954 -68.51 17.15 5.05
N TYR A 955 -68.57 18.48 5.02
CA TYR A 955 -69.69 19.32 4.54
C TYR A 955 -70.74 19.71 5.58
N THR A 956 -70.46 20.72 6.40
CA THR A 956 -71.16 22.03 6.33
C THR A 956 -70.49 23.07 7.23
N LEU A 957 -70.34 24.28 6.71
CA LEU A 957 -69.52 25.40 7.22
C LEU A 957 -70.07 26.13 8.47
N ARG A 958 -70.83 25.50 9.37
CA ARG A 958 -71.42 26.21 10.53
C ARG A 958 -71.45 25.39 11.83
N LYS A 959 -70.29 25.29 12.46
CA LYS A 959 -69.93 25.09 13.90
C LYS A 959 -68.75 24.11 14.00
N PRO A 960 -67.75 24.35 14.86
CA PRO A 960 -66.64 23.43 15.03
C PRO A 960 -67.13 22.19 15.79
N GLU A 961 -67.36 21.07 15.09
CA GLU A 961 -67.45 19.77 15.75
C GLU A 961 -66.05 19.35 16.24
N LYS A 962 -65.97 18.89 17.50
CA LYS A 962 -64.71 18.59 18.20
C LYS A 962 -64.03 17.37 17.59
N TRP A 963 -62.80 17.53 17.11
CA TRP A 963 -61.95 16.42 16.64
C TRP A 963 -61.21 15.83 17.84
N PHE A 964 -61.44 14.55 18.14
CA PHE A 964 -60.68 13.82 19.16
C PHE A 964 -60.03 12.55 18.60
N PHE A 965 -58.84 12.22 19.10
CA PHE A 965 -58.10 11.00 18.81
C PHE A 965 -57.84 10.27 20.12
N ILE A 966 -58.17 8.98 20.18
CA ILE A 966 -57.94 8.16 21.37
C ILE A 966 -56.98 7.04 20.99
N SER A 967 -55.94 6.83 21.79
CA SER A 967 -55.05 5.68 21.68
C SER A 967 -54.93 4.95 23.00
N SER A 968 -54.93 3.62 22.95
CA SER A 968 -54.91 2.73 24.11
C SER A 968 -53.94 1.55 23.91
N LYS A 969 -53.30 1.10 25.00
CA LYS A 969 -52.58 -0.19 25.06
C LYS A 969 -53.54 -1.40 24.96
N TRP A 970 -54.79 -1.21 25.34
CA TRP A 970 -55.83 -2.25 25.44
C TRP A 970 -56.94 -2.08 24.38
N PRO A 971 -57.61 -3.17 23.91
CA PRO A 971 -58.70 -3.08 22.95
C PRO A 971 -59.82 -2.16 23.42
N ILE A 972 -60.32 -1.30 22.53
CA ILE A 972 -61.48 -0.43 22.80
C ILE A 972 -62.73 -1.19 22.34
N ILE A 973 -63.60 -1.59 23.27
CA ILE A 973 -64.85 -2.31 22.98
C ILE A 973 -65.93 -1.25 22.67
N GLU A 974 -66.51 -1.28 21.47
CA GLU A 974 -67.49 -0.29 20.94
C GLU A 974 -68.81 -0.15 21.74
N ALA A 975 -69.02 -0.91 22.81
CA ALA A 975 -70.32 -1.03 23.48
C ALA A 975 -70.76 0.17 24.33
N ASP A 976 -69.94 1.22 24.47
CA ASP A 976 -70.24 2.34 25.39
C ASP A 976 -69.99 3.74 24.80
N GLU A 977 -70.02 3.88 23.47
CA GLU A 977 -69.84 5.18 22.79
C GLU A 977 -70.83 6.25 23.32
N LYS A 978 -72.07 5.86 23.67
CA LYS A 978 -73.07 6.74 24.30
C LYS A 978 -72.78 7.09 25.76
N ALA A 979 -72.22 6.17 26.56
CA ALA A 979 -71.89 6.46 27.96
C ALA A 979 -70.65 7.37 28.05
N TYR A 980 -69.70 7.17 27.13
CA TYR A 980 -68.50 7.97 27.01
C TYR A 980 -68.79 9.38 26.45
N GLU A 981 -69.68 9.50 25.44
CA GLU A 981 -70.18 10.79 24.93
C GLU A 981 -70.87 11.63 26.03
N ASN A 982 -71.65 10.98 26.90
CA ASN A 982 -72.33 11.66 28.01
C ASN A 982 -71.37 12.13 29.11
N SER A 983 -70.32 11.35 29.40
CA SER A 983 -69.26 11.73 30.34
C SER A 983 -68.48 12.95 29.85
N ILE A 984 -68.07 12.97 28.58
CA ILE A 984 -67.32 14.10 27.98
C ILE A 984 -68.17 15.37 27.87
N ARG A 985 -69.48 15.26 27.59
CA ARG A 985 -70.40 16.42 27.62
C ARG A 985 -70.48 17.04 29.02
N SER A 986 -70.57 16.22 30.07
CA SER A 986 -70.64 16.72 31.46
C SER A 986 -69.38 17.45 31.91
N SER A 987 -68.20 17.03 31.44
CA SER A 987 -66.91 17.66 31.74
C SER A 987 -66.70 18.96 30.95
N ALA A 988 -67.15 19.00 29.69
CA ALA A 988 -67.02 20.17 28.83
C ALA A 988 -67.97 21.33 29.20
N ASP A 989 -69.15 21.05 29.73
CA ASP A 989 -70.09 22.08 30.21
C ASP A 989 -69.63 22.76 31.51
N SER A 990 -68.68 22.15 32.25
CA SER A 990 -68.05 22.79 33.42
C SER A 990 -67.01 23.86 33.06
N PHE A 991 -66.53 23.88 31.81
CA PHE A 991 -65.51 24.81 31.32
C PHE A 991 -66.06 25.93 30.42
N SER A 992 -67.37 25.96 30.14
CA SER A 992 -67.98 26.98 29.25
C SER A 992 -68.57 28.20 29.98
N ASN A 993 -68.36 28.34 31.30
CA ASN A 993 -68.76 29.53 32.07
C ASN A 993 -67.57 30.14 32.84
N LYS A 994 -66.71 30.85 32.11
CA LYS A 994 -66.05 32.11 32.50
C LYS A 994 -65.20 32.57 31.31
N GLU A 995 -65.44 33.81 30.90
CA GLU A 995 -64.86 34.51 29.73
C GLU A 995 -63.33 34.41 29.61
#